data_AF-A0A0D2HCQ0-F1
#
_entry.id   AF-A0A0D2HCQ0-F1
#
_cell.length_a   1.000
_cell.length_b   1.000
_cell.length_c   1.000
_cell.angle_alpha   90.00
_cell.angle_beta   90.00
_cell.angle_gamma   90.00
#
_symmetry.space_group_name_H-M   'P 1'
#
loop_
_entity.id
_entity.type
_entity.pdbx_description
1 polymer ?
#
loop_
_entity_poly.entity_id
_entity_poly.type
_entity_poly.pdbx_seq_one_letter_code
_entity_poly.pdbx_strand_id
1 'polypeptide(L)'
;MAAAATNSMAHHMPRVRPPRLMKGDPHPNAKPQPPGEAPHDALWVQGRWRNPRSSAVKHERATQTRQVLKALRCETRGLNIYAYRHIRTNQVVYSLTRTLESTKILKQLVFHGKKTVPATVRRDMWTPYYSIQFPPTPAGALQGLFAFQKLRELSRQRQLSPPEALIKVTQEDIDVVASKLGSPVDLQEMEVRDLLIGKKKIPKLDEILPKKLRGRRLMDHKAFSVADAAFVLGWISSGPRPLEKLTEVETNRVVRHQNRTKRARKRINAIRVEEEKKKQEIRKRASWVLDEPDPNDRTRLPLSRRALQELSMDVHGSVDGHRLVDVEHIQDIRKAIKDWESFSQIDSTTVDKNMWTDRQSAARKAEWRAIREWFETNDVPVTESDSVWQKVAEARTAALKAFDDQTKSEAEKTKLERRERILKTAAKEARIRYESKARVSDPESPEQSLEEFIEKEKKIALEKFEEDEAGKKEPEWADSREIKMFWADMNDGLFAGAWPQNVVHSHLAPFGISRAVERVTAEHAVEDLPEKKEKADDGVRTRETNIVKAKSVHVIGGAMDDGWMPFEMATKSNQEPPVWTPRPGEEDEDEESEPYRGPETRSEKETEKKEFEDKELDSFVVEAKPAGVFGRLRSFFSH
;
A
#
# COMPACT_ATOMS: atom_id res chain seq x y z
N MET A 1 -54.02 34.92 20.15
CA MET A 1 -52.98 34.90 21.20
C MET A 1 -53.47 34.11 22.41
N ALA A 2 -53.46 32.77 22.38
CA ALA A 2 -53.73 31.93 23.57
C ALA A 2 -53.45 30.44 23.27
N ALA A 3 -52.20 30.06 22.94
CA ALA A 3 -51.84 28.65 22.76
C ALA A 3 -50.32 28.38 22.92
N ALA A 4 -49.68 28.90 23.97
CA ALA A 4 -48.25 28.68 24.20
C ALA A 4 -47.90 28.71 25.70
N ALA A 5 -48.31 27.71 26.49
CA ALA A 5 -47.94 27.65 27.92
C ALA A 5 -48.04 26.27 28.61
N THR A 6 -47.79 25.13 27.95
CA THR A 6 -47.99 23.81 28.62
C THR A 6 -46.86 22.78 28.47
N ASN A 7 -45.62 23.17 28.17
CA ASN A 7 -44.50 22.21 28.04
C ASN A 7 -43.26 22.57 28.87
N SER A 8 -43.44 22.84 30.17
CA SER A 8 -42.36 23.36 31.04
C SER A 8 -42.28 22.73 32.44
N MET A 9 -42.63 21.45 32.65
CA MET A 9 -42.33 20.77 33.93
C MET A 9 -41.92 19.30 33.77
N ALA A 10 -41.03 18.99 32.82
CA ALA A 10 -40.23 17.78 32.93
C ALA A 10 -39.16 18.04 34.01
N HIS A 11 -39.43 17.65 35.25
CA HIS A 11 -38.46 17.72 36.35
C HIS A 11 -37.15 17.07 35.90
N HIS A 12 -36.11 17.90 35.78
CA HIS A 12 -34.77 17.46 35.44
C HIS A 12 -34.24 16.68 36.64
N MET A 13 -34.55 15.39 36.72
CA MET A 13 -33.98 14.54 37.76
C MET A 13 -32.45 14.64 37.66
N PRO A 14 -31.74 14.93 38.77
CA PRO A 14 -30.29 14.96 38.75
C PRO A 14 -29.83 13.57 38.31
N ARG A 15 -29.10 13.50 37.19
CA ARG A 15 -28.48 12.25 36.75
C ARG A 15 -27.43 11.88 37.79
N VAL A 16 -27.84 11.11 38.80
CA VAL A 16 -26.95 10.53 39.81
C VAL A 16 -25.94 9.72 39.01
N ARG A 17 -24.69 10.18 38.99
CA ARG A 17 -23.61 9.47 38.30
C ARG A 17 -23.50 8.10 38.99
N PRO A 18 -23.47 6.99 38.24
CA PRO A 18 -23.26 5.69 38.85
C PRO A 18 -21.98 5.72 39.70
N PRO A 19 -21.96 5.01 40.84
CA PRO A 19 -20.80 4.99 41.73
C PRO A 19 -19.54 4.65 40.93
N ARG A 20 -18.46 5.41 41.13
CA ARG A 20 -17.17 5.14 40.51
C ARG A 20 -16.69 3.77 41.02
N LEU A 21 -16.43 2.85 40.10
CA LEU A 21 -15.76 1.58 40.41
C LEU A 21 -14.41 1.87 41.06
N MET A 22 -14.09 1.15 42.14
CA MET A 22 -12.78 1.25 42.77
C MET A 22 -11.70 0.75 41.81
N LYS A 23 -10.50 1.34 41.87
CA LYS A 23 -9.39 0.96 40.99
C LYS A 23 -8.96 -0.48 41.29
N GLY A 24 -9.27 -1.40 40.39
CA GLY A 24 -8.92 -2.83 40.51
C GLY A 24 -10.12 -3.76 40.42
N ASP A 25 -11.33 -3.26 40.70
CA ASP A 25 -12.54 -4.09 40.58
C ASP A 25 -12.86 -4.37 39.11
N PRO A 26 -13.07 -5.64 38.71
CA PRO A 26 -13.46 -5.96 37.35
C PRO A 26 -14.81 -5.32 37.06
N HIS A 27 -14.89 -4.61 35.93
CA HIS A 27 -16.15 -3.99 35.50
C HIS A 27 -17.23 -5.08 35.44
N PRO A 28 -18.45 -4.87 35.97
CA PRO A 28 -19.49 -5.91 36.00
C PRO A 28 -19.81 -6.50 34.61
N ASN A 29 -19.59 -5.71 33.56
CA ASN A 29 -19.74 -6.12 32.16
C ASN A 29 -18.61 -7.01 31.61
N ALA A 30 -17.53 -7.22 32.36
CA ALA A 30 -16.36 -8.01 31.96
C ALA A 30 -16.37 -9.44 32.52
N LYS A 31 -17.47 -9.88 33.13
CA LYS A 31 -17.60 -11.26 33.62
C LYS A 31 -17.57 -12.25 32.44
N PRO A 32 -16.71 -13.29 32.49
CA PRO A 32 -16.70 -14.32 31.45
C PRO A 32 -18.04 -15.06 31.41
N GLN A 33 -18.33 -15.71 30.29
CA GLN A 33 -19.51 -16.58 30.18
C GLN A 33 -19.42 -17.68 31.25
N PRO A 34 -20.47 -17.91 32.06
CA PRO A 34 -20.46 -18.98 33.04
C PRO A 34 -20.36 -20.34 32.33
N PRO A 35 -19.68 -21.33 32.92
CA PRO A 35 -19.69 -22.69 32.39
C PRO A 35 -21.10 -23.28 32.46
N GLY A 36 -21.56 -23.97 31.40
CA GLY A 36 -22.88 -24.60 31.33
C GLY A 36 -23.56 -24.42 29.98
N GLU A 37 -24.73 -25.06 29.81
CA GLU A 37 -25.55 -24.93 28.61
C GLU A 37 -26.09 -23.50 28.47
N ALA A 38 -25.87 -22.92 27.30
CA ALA A 38 -26.36 -21.58 27.00
C ALA A 38 -27.88 -21.60 26.76
N PRO A 39 -28.63 -20.58 27.20
CA PRO A 39 -30.05 -20.49 26.87
C PRO A 39 -30.25 -20.46 25.35
N HIS A 40 -31.19 -21.26 24.86
CA HIS A 40 -31.69 -21.14 23.50
C HIS A 40 -32.20 -19.69 23.31
N ASP A 41 -31.66 -18.96 22.33
CA ASP A 41 -32.00 -17.57 22.00
C ASP A 41 -31.43 -16.43 22.86
N ALA A 42 -30.43 -16.69 23.71
CA ALA A 42 -29.69 -15.62 24.40
C ALA A 42 -28.24 -15.50 23.92
N LEU A 43 -27.73 -14.28 23.89
CA LEU A 43 -26.31 -13.99 23.62
C LEU A 43 -25.66 -13.40 24.87
N TRP A 44 -24.41 -13.80 25.13
CA TRP A 44 -23.67 -13.32 26.29
C TRP A 44 -23.01 -11.98 25.97
N VAL A 45 -23.61 -10.89 26.45
CA VAL A 45 -23.11 -9.53 26.18
C VAL A 45 -23.11 -8.71 27.46
N GLN A 46 -21.95 -8.11 27.77
CA GLN A 46 -21.74 -7.31 28.98
C GLN A 46 -21.98 -8.12 30.26
N GLY A 47 -21.48 -9.35 30.33
CA GLY A 47 -21.56 -10.20 31.53
C GLY A 47 -22.97 -10.68 31.88
N ARG A 48 -23.91 -10.65 30.91
CA ARG A 48 -25.30 -11.11 31.09
C ARG A 48 -25.83 -11.74 29.80
N TRP A 49 -26.75 -12.69 29.95
CA TRP A 49 -27.59 -13.20 28.88
C TRP A 49 -28.56 -12.10 28.41
N ARG A 50 -28.56 -11.79 27.12
CA ARG A 50 -29.41 -10.76 26.52
C ARG A 50 -30.08 -11.27 25.25
N ASN A 51 -31.27 -10.76 24.98
CA ASN A 51 -31.97 -11.01 23.73
C ASN A 51 -31.15 -10.45 22.54
N PRO A 52 -30.99 -11.22 21.44
CA PRO A 52 -30.29 -10.81 20.22
C PRO A 52 -30.74 -9.47 19.64
N ARG A 53 -31.99 -9.07 19.87
CA ARG A 53 -32.57 -7.80 19.38
C ARG A 53 -32.28 -6.60 20.29
N SER A 54 -31.69 -6.81 21.47
CA SER A 54 -31.39 -5.74 22.42
C SER A 54 -30.38 -4.71 21.87
N SER A 55 -30.49 -3.46 22.31
CA SER A 55 -29.57 -2.37 21.89
C SER A 55 -28.12 -2.65 22.28
N ALA A 56 -27.90 -3.29 23.44
CA ALA A 56 -26.59 -3.71 23.90
C ALA A 56 -25.93 -4.71 22.93
N VAL A 57 -26.68 -5.73 22.47
CA VAL A 57 -26.20 -6.69 21.46
C VAL A 57 -25.91 -5.98 20.14
N LYS A 58 -26.79 -5.08 19.69
CA LYS A 58 -26.57 -4.29 18.45
C LYS A 58 -25.29 -3.46 18.53
N HIS A 59 -25.05 -2.79 19.65
CA HIS A 59 -23.86 -1.98 19.87
C HIS A 59 -22.58 -2.83 19.94
N GLU A 60 -22.63 -3.95 20.66
CA GLU A 60 -21.51 -4.88 20.75
C GLU A 60 -21.19 -5.48 19.38
N ARG A 61 -22.21 -5.93 18.63
CA ARG A 61 -22.03 -6.43 17.26
C ARG A 61 -21.39 -5.38 16.36
N ALA A 62 -21.83 -4.12 16.43
CA ALA A 62 -21.23 -3.03 15.66
C ALA A 62 -19.77 -2.77 16.07
N THR A 63 -19.45 -2.91 17.36
CA THR A 63 -18.09 -2.75 17.88
C THR A 63 -17.18 -3.90 17.43
N GLN A 64 -17.63 -5.14 17.59
CA GLN A 64 -16.94 -6.34 17.09
C GLN A 64 -16.72 -6.23 15.59
N THR A 65 -17.75 -5.85 14.82
CA THR A 65 -17.65 -5.63 13.37
C THR A 65 -16.56 -4.62 13.02
N ARG A 66 -16.50 -3.46 13.69
CA ARG A 66 -15.45 -2.47 13.47
C ARG A 66 -14.06 -2.98 13.85
N GLN A 67 -13.95 -3.73 14.96
CA GLN A 67 -12.68 -4.31 15.42
C GLN A 67 -12.16 -5.35 14.44
N VAL A 68 -13.04 -6.20 13.92
CA VAL A 68 -12.72 -7.24 12.95
C VAL A 68 -12.35 -6.63 11.60
N LEU A 69 -13.14 -5.67 11.09
CA LEU A 69 -12.80 -4.87 9.90
C LEU A 69 -11.41 -4.24 10.03
N LYS A 70 -11.14 -3.64 11.19
CA LYS A 70 -9.83 -3.03 11.47
C LYS A 70 -8.72 -4.09 11.50
N ALA A 71 -8.97 -5.26 12.07
CA ALA A 71 -8.01 -6.35 12.15
C ALA A 71 -7.64 -6.90 10.76
N LEU A 72 -8.64 -7.20 9.93
CA LEU A 72 -8.42 -7.67 8.55
C LEU A 72 -7.75 -6.61 7.68
N ARG A 73 -8.15 -5.34 7.82
CA ARG A 73 -7.47 -4.21 7.16
C ARG A 73 -6.06 -3.97 7.68
N CYS A 74 -5.71 -4.45 8.86
CA CYS A 74 -4.33 -4.43 9.36
C CYS A 74 -3.47 -5.50 8.69
N GLU A 75 -4.03 -6.68 8.37
CA GLU A 75 -3.32 -7.76 7.66
C GLU A 75 -3.08 -7.40 6.19
N THR A 76 -4.09 -6.84 5.51
CA THR A 76 -4.03 -6.46 4.08
C THR A 76 -3.50 -5.04 3.84
N ARG A 77 -3.02 -4.37 4.90
CA ARG A 77 -2.69 -2.94 4.84
C ARG A 77 -1.53 -2.68 3.89
N GLY A 78 -1.77 -1.86 2.88
CA GLY A 78 -0.72 -1.45 1.93
C GLY A 78 -0.60 -2.37 0.72
N LEU A 79 -1.41 -3.42 0.62
CA LEU A 79 -1.47 -4.22 -0.62
C LEU A 79 -2.28 -3.53 -1.70
N ASN A 80 -3.33 -2.83 -1.30
CA ASN A 80 -4.21 -2.13 -2.23
C ASN A 80 -4.20 -0.63 -1.93
N ILE A 81 -4.02 0.18 -2.96
CA ILE A 81 -4.17 1.64 -2.91
C ILE A 81 -5.31 2.00 -3.85
N TYR A 82 -6.24 2.82 -3.37
CA TYR A 82 -7.38 3.30 -4.12
C TYR A 82 -7.28 4.82 -4.31
N ALA A 83 -7.39 5.28 -5.54
CA ALA A 83 -7.50 6.69 -5.88
C ALA A 83 -8.94 7.02 -6.27
N TYR A 84 -9.44 8.14 -5.78
CA TYR A 84 -10.78 8.64 -6.08
C TYR A 84 -10.70 10.03 -6.65
N ARG A 85 -11.49 10.30 -7.69
CA ARG A 85 -11.57 11.60 -8.34
C ARG A 85 -12.89 12.26 -7.97
N HIS A 86 -12.83 13.55 -7.66
CA HIS A 86 -14.01 14.38 -7.53
C HIS A 86 -14.51 14.77 -8.94
N ILE A 87 -15.76 14.43 -9.28
CA ILE A 87 -16.29 14.54 -10.65
C ILE A 87 -16.18 15.97 -11.20
N ARG A 88 -16.42 16.99 -10.37
CA ARG A 88 -16.49 18.39 -10.81
C ARG A 88 -15.19 19.17 -10.75
N THR A 89 -14.29 18.81 -9.84
CA THR A 89 -13.08 19.60 -9.53
C THR A 89 -11.81 18.87 -9.92
N ASN A 90 -11.92 17.60 -10.34
CA ASN A 90 -10.79 16.73 -10.65
C ASN A 90 -9.76 16.58 -9.52
N GLN A 91 -10.15 16.90 -8.28
CA GLN A 91 -9.33 16.62 -7.11
C GLN A 91 -9.23 15.11 -6.93
N VAL A 92 -8.01 14.62 -6.76
CA VAL A 92 -7.74 13.21 -6.50
C VAL A 92 -7.34 13.00 -5.04
N VAL A 93 -7.91 11.96 -4.42
CA VAL A 93 -7.64 11.57 -3.03
C VAL A 93 -7.26 10.10 -2.97
N TYR A 94 -6.27 9.77 -2.15
CA TYR A 94 -5.79 8.40 -1.97
C TYR A 94 -6.35 7.77 -0.71
N SER A 95 -6.60 6.46 -0.75
CA SER A 95 -7.02 5.65 0.39
C SER A 95 -6.38 4.27 0.36
N LEU A 96 -6.09 3.70 1.54
CA LEU A 96 -5.71 2.29 1.68
C LEU A 96 -6.92 1.37 1.80
N THR A 97 -8.12 1.95 1.93
CA THR A 97 -9.39 1.23 2.03
C THR A 97 -10.27 1.58 0.85
N ARG A 98 -11.06 0.61 0.44
CA ARG A 98 -12.05 0.78 -0.63
C ARG A 98 -13.24 1.64 -0.22
N THR A 99 -13.46 1.78 1.08
CA THR A 99 -14.47 2.68 1.62
C THR A 99 -13.88 4.07 1.85
N LEU A 100 -14.60 5.09 1.41
CA LEU A 100 -14.25 6.50 1.58
C LEU A 100 -14.52 6.95 3.03
N GLU A 101 -13.45 7.03 3.84
CA GLU A 101 -13.53 7.56 5.20
C GLU A 101 -13.41 9.09 5.22
N SER A 102 -14.52 9.79 5.53
CA SER A 102 -14.60 11.26 5.55
C SER A 102 -13.45 11.93 6.33
N THR A 103 -13.07 11.39 7.48
CA THR A 103 -12.00 11.93 8.35
C THR A 103 -10.61 11.85 7.73
N LYS A 104 -10.35 10.87 6.85
CA LYS A 104 -9.06 10.69 6.17
C LYS A 104 -9.00 11.50 4.88
N ILE A 105 -10.12 11.62 4.17
CA ILE A 105 -10.24 12.32 2.88
C ILE A 105 -10.10 13.82 3.06
N LEU A 106 -10.86 14.41 4.01
CA LEU A 106 -10.86 15.86 4.21
C LEU A 106 -9.47 16.39 4.61
N LYS A 107 -8.62 15.57 5.24
CA LYS A 107 -7.23 15.91 5.59
C LYS A 107 -6.28 15.97 4.39
N GLN A 108 -6.69 15.47 3.23
CA GLN A 108 -5.90 15.50 1.99
C GLN A 108 -6.21 16.72 1.14
N LEU A 109 -7.37 17.36 1.36
CA LEU A 109 -7.80 18.53 0.61
C LEU A 109 -7.21 19.80 1.22
N VAL A 110 -6.30 20.45 0.49
CA VAL A 110 -5.73 21.74 0.89
C VAL A 110 -6.72 22.87 0.57
N PHE A 111 -6.75 23.90 1.41
CA PHE A 111 -7.59 25.07 1.21
C PHE A 111 -7.01 25.98 0.12
N HIS A 112 -7.73 26.13 -0.98
CA HIS A 112 -7.36 27.02 -2.10
C HIS A 112 -8.29 28.24 -2.22
N GLY A 113 -9.29 28.36 -1.33
CA GLY A 113 -10.24 29.48 -1.30
C GLY A 113 -11.63 29.08 -0.83
N LYS A 114 -12.58 30.02 -0.89
CA LYS A 114 -13.98 29.76 -0.53
C LYS A 114 -14.56 28.68 -1.45
N LYS A 115 -15.27 27.70 -0.89
CA LYS A 115 -15.91 26.57 -1.59
C LYS A 115 -14.96 25.56 -2.25
N THR A 116 -13.66 25.55 -1.92
CA THR A 116 -12.71 24.55 -2.48
C THR A 116 -12.64 23.27 -1.65
N VAL A 117 -12.94 23.35 -0.35
CA VAL A 117 -12.98 22.19 0.55
C VAL A 117 -14.43 21.98 1.02
N PRO A 118 -15.05 20.82 0.75
CA PRO A 118 -16.40 20.54 1.22
C PRO A 118 -16.43 20.31 2.74
N ALA A 119 -17.55 20.64 3.39
CA ALA A 119 -17.72 20.40 4.83
C ALA A 119 -17.83 18.91 5.18
N THR A 120 -18.44 18.13 4.28
CA THR A 120 -18.62 16.68 4.41
C THR A 120 -18.35 16.01 3.06
N VAL A 121 -17.85 14.77 3.10
CA VAL A 121 -17.64 13.99 1.88
C VAL A 121 -18.99 13.47 1.37
N ARG A 122 -19.38 13.96 0.21
CA ARG A 122 -20.58 13.58 -0.54
C ARG A 122 -20.26 12.44 -1.50
N ARG A 123 -20.77 11.23 -1.24
CA ARG A 123 -20.38 10.00 -1.98
C ARG A 123 -20.67 10.07 -3.48
N ASP A 124 -21.74 10.75 -3.86
CA ASP A 124 -22.18 10.99 -5.24
C ASP A 124 -21.17 11.80 -6.07
N MET A 125 -20.34 12.62 -5.42
CA MET A 125 -19.38 13.49 -6.10
C MET A 125 -18.00 12.83 -6.30
N TRP A 126 -17.79 11.63 -5.76
CA TRP A 126 -16.51 10.92 -5.81
C TRP A 126 -16.65 9.61 -6.57
N THR A 127 -15.90 9.48 -7.65
CA THR A 127 -15.82 8.23 -8.42
C THR A 127 -14.48 7.57 -8.17
N PRO A 128 -14.40 6.23 -8.25
CA PRO A 128 -13.10 5.58 -8.36
C PRO A 128 -12.37 6.11 -9.59
N TYR A 129 -11.06 6.25 -9.45
CA TYR A 129 -10.20 6.70 -10.53
C TYR A 129 -9.29 5.58 -11.01
N TYR A 130 -8.45 5.07 -10.10
CA TYR A 130 -7.67 3.87 -10.33
C TYR A 130 -7.39 3.16 -9.02
N SER A 131 -6.97 1.90 -9.09
CA SER A 131 -6.43 1.18 -7.94
C SER A 131 -5.13 0.47 -8.28
N ILE A 132 -4.20 0.47 -7.33
CA ILE A 132 -2.90 -0.19 -7.45
C ILE A 132 -2.91 -1.38 -6.49
N GLN A 133 -2.63 -2.57 -7.00
CA GLN A 133 -2.53 -3.81 -6.26
C GLN A 133 -1.07 -4.30 -6.29
N PHE A 134 -0.51 -4.48 -5.11
CA PHE A 134 0.82 -5.03 -4.88
C PHE A 134 0.72 -6.54 -4.67
N PRO A 135 1.81 -7.30 -4.92
CA PRO A 135 1.80 -8.74 -4.68
C PRO A 135 1.47 -9.03 -3.21
N PRO A 136 0.72 -10.10 -2.90
CA PRO A 136 0.26 -10.46 -1.55
C PRO A 136 1.40 -11.00 -0.67
N THR A 137 2.48 -10.24 -0.56
CA THR A 137 3.71 -10.57 0.18
C THR A 137 3.97 -9.50 1.24
N PRO A 138 4.72 -9.80 2.31
CA PRO A 138 5.08 -8.79 3.31
C PRO A 138 5.89 -7.63 2.70
N ALA A 139 6.68 -7.91 1.66
CA ALA A 139 7.43 -6.88 0.94
C ALA A 139 6.51 -5.98 0.10
N GLY A 140 5.56 -6.58 -0.63
CA GLY A 140 4.55 -5.84 -1.40
C GLY A 140 3.73 -4.90 -0.51
N ALA A 141 3.32 -5.36 0.68
CA ALA A 141 2.61 -4.53 1.65
C ALA A 141 3.44 -3.32 2.13
N LEU A 142 4.76 -3.49 2.33
CA LEU A 142 5.65 -2.37 2.66
C LEU A 142 5.84 -1.42 1.47
N GLN A 143 6.00 -1.95 0.26
CA GLN A 143 6.13 -1.14 -0.95
C GLN A 143 4.88 -0.30 -1.19
N GLY A 144 3.67 -0.84 -1.02
CA GLY A 144 2.45 -0.06 -1.18
C GLY A 144 2.21 0.93 -0.04
N LEU A 145 2.63 0.66 1.20
CA LEU A 145 2.63 1.69 2.25
C LEU A 145 3.57 2.86 1.91
N PHE A 146 4.75 2.54 1.37
CA PHE A 146 5.70 3.55 0.89
C PHE A 146 5.13 4.34 -0.29
N ALA A 147 4.54 3.66 -1.27
CA ALA A 147 3.89 4.28 -2.42
C ALA A 147 2.78 5.24 -1.98
N PHE A 148 1.90 4.79 -1.09
CA PHE A 148 0.82 5.60 -0.54
C PHE A 148 1.34 6.85 0.19
N GLN A 149 2.41 6.73 0.96
CA GLN A 149 3.05 7.88 1.60
C GLN A 149 3.56 8.87 0.55
N LYS A 150 4.29 8.38 -0.48
CA LYS A 150 4.89 9.23 -1.51
C LYS A 150 3.86 9.91 -2.40
N LEU A 151 2.83 9.21 -2.84
CA LEU A 151 1.71 9.80 -3.58
C LEU A 151 1.06 10.97 -2.84
N ARG A 152 0.89 10.83 -1.52
CA ARG A 152 0.33 11.90 -0.68
C ARG A 152 1.30 13.04 -0.44
N GLU A 153 2.59 12.77 -0.32
CA GLU A 153 3.64 13.78 -0.21
C GLU A 153 3.71 14.61 -1.50
N LEU A 154 3.78 13.96 -2.66
CA LEU A 154 3.82 14.61 -3.98
C LEU A 154 2.55 15.43 -4.25
N SER A 155 1.37 14.85 -4.01
CA SER A 155 0.11 15.58 -4.16
C SER A 155 0.05 16.82 -3.27
N ARG A 156 0.57 16.76 -2.04
CA ARG A 156 0.64 17.91 -1.13
C ARG A 156 1.67 18.93 -1.61
N GLN A 157 2.83 18.48 -2.05
CA GLN A 157 3.90 19.34 -2.55
C GLN A 157 3.42 20.15 -3.77
N ARG A 158 2.74 19.52 -4.73
CA ARG A 158 2.16 20.22 -5.90
C ARG A 158 1.17 21.31 -5.49
N GLN A 159 0.38 21.09 -4.45
CA GLN A 159 -0.59 22.09 -3.96
C GLN A 159 0.08 23.24 -3.18
N LEU A 160 1.14 22.97 -2.41
CA LEU A 160 1.79 23.96 -1.54
C LEU A 160 2.92 24.74 -2.24
N SER A 161 3.66 24.07 -3.11
CA SER A 161 4.77 24.61 -3.90
C SER A 161 4.60 24.19 -5.37
N PRO A 162 3.57 24.68 -6.08
CA PRO A 162 3.36 24.35 -7.48
C PRO A 162 4.51 24.90 -8.35
N PRO A 163 4.86 24.21 -9.45
CA PRO A 163 5.75 24.77 -10.46
C PRO A 163 5.18 26.06 -11.04
N GLU A 164 6.05 26.96 -11.48
CA GLU A 164 5.65 28.30 -11.95
C GLU A 164 4.65 28.24 -13.12
N ALA A 165 4.77 27.23 -13.99
CA ALA A 165 3.85 27.00 -15.11
C ALA A 165 2.38 26.82 -14.69
N LEU A 166 2.11 26.35 -13.46
CA LEU A 166 0.75 26.22 -12.93
C LEU A 166 0.23 27.50 -12.27
N ILE A 167 1.13 28.41 -11.90
CA ILE A 167 0.80 29.67 -11.23
C ILE A 167 0.65 30.80 -12.25
N LYS A 168 1.48 30.77 -13.30
CA LYS A 168 1.53 31.77 -14.37
C LYS A 168 0.49 31.48 -15.44
N VAL A 169 0.03 32.55 -16.07
CA VAL A 169 -0.90 32.52 -17.20
C VAL A 169 -0.19 31.94 -18.42
N THR A 170 -0.76 30.87 -18.97
CA THR A 170 -0.30 30.27 -20.22
C THR A 170 -1.06 30.85 -21.41
N GLN A 171 -0.54 30.68 -22.63
CA GLN A 171 -1.25 31.12 -23.84
C GLN A 171 -2.64 30.49 -23.94
N GLU A 172 -2.77 29.20 -23.59
CA GLU A 172 -4.05 28.50 -23.53
C GLU A 172 -5.06 29.17 -22.58
N ASP A 173 -4.59 29.68 -21.43
CA ASP A 173 -5.45 30.40 -20.49
C ASP A 173 -5.96 31.71 -21.10
N ILE A 174 -5.13 32.41 -21.88
CA ILE A 174 -5.51 33.63 -22.60
C ILE A 174 -6.56 33.30 -23.65
N ASP A 175 -6.36 32.25 -24.44
CA ASP A 175 -7.29 31.84 -25.49
C ASP A 175 -8.64 31.37 -24.92
N VAL A 176 -8.63 30.67 -23.78
CA VAL A 176 -9.85 30.27 -23.05
C VAL A 176 -10.58 31.47 -22.45
N VAL A 177 -9.86 32.51 -22.03
CA VAL A 177 -10.46 33.75 -21.53
C VAL A 177 -11.00 34.58 -22.69
N ALA A 178 -10.25 34.70 -23.78
CA ALA A 178 -10.63 35.41 -25.00
C ALA A 178 -11.88 34.81 -25.64
N SER A 179 -11.92 33.48 -25.80
CA SER A 179 -13.11 32.78 -26.34
C SER A 179 -14.38 32.95 -25.51
N LYS A 180 -14.25 33.14 -24.18
CA LYS A 180 -15.41 33.42 -23.30
C LYS A 180 -15.85 34.88 -23.32
N LEU A 181 -14.98 35.78 -23.72
CA LEU A 181 -15.22 37.23 -23.67
C LEU A 181 -15.96 37.74 -24.92
N GLY A 182 -15.92 37.05 -26.06
CA GLY A 182 -16.76 37.36 -27.21
C GLY A 182 -16.05 37.29 -28.56
N SER A 183 -16.64 37.94 -29.57
CA SER A 183 -16.10 38.06 -30.92
C SER A 183 -14.75 38.82 -30.91
N PRO A 184 -13.85 38.61 -31.89
CA PRO A 184 -12.59 39.37 -31.99
C PRO A 184 -12.76 40.90 -31.89
N VAL A 185 -13.90 41.44 -32.33
CA VAL A 185 -14.24 42.88 -32.22
C VAL A 185 -14.49 43.30 -30.77
N ASP A 186 -15.18 42.47 -29.98
CA ASP A 186 -15.44 42.73 -28.56
C ASP A 186 -14.14 42.76 -27.75
N LEU A 187 -13.15 41.93 -28.14
CA LEU A 187 -11.83 41.92 -27.52
C LEU A 187 -11.09 43.23 -27.75
N GLN A 188 -11.14 43.78 -28.97
CA GLN A 188 -10.52 45.07 -29.29
C GLN A 188 -11.18 46.22 -28.51
N GLU A 189 -12.51 46.28 -28.47
CA GLU A 189 -13.22 47.30 -27.68
C GLU A 189 -12.90 47.20 -26.18
N MET A 190 -12.75 45.97 -25.69
CA MET A 190 -12.40 45.70 -24.31
C MET A 190 -10.96 46.06 -23.98
N GLU A 191 -10.00 45.85 -24.89
CA GLU A 191 -8.63 46.32 -24.71
C GLU A 191 -8.58 47.85 -24.59
N VAL A 192 -9.32 48.57 -25.45
CA VAL A 192 -9.44 50.03 -25.36
C VAL A 192 -10.04 50.44 -24.02
N ARG A 193 -11.08 49.74 -23.53
CA ARG A 193 -11.69 50.02 -22.21
C ARG A 193 -10.77 49.66 -21.03
N ASP A 194 -10.03 48.57 -21.12
CA ASP A 194 -9.11 48.11 -20.07
C ASP A 194 -7.93 49.08 -19.92
N LEU A 195 -7.45 49.67 -21.02
CA LEU A 195 -6.49 50.77 -21.00
C LEU A 195 -7.04 52.01 -20.27
N LEU A 196 -8.34 52.30 -20.42
CA LEU A 196 -8.99 53.46 -19.81
C LEU A 196 -9.30 53.27 -18.31
N ILE A 197 -9.70 52.06 -17.89
CA ILE A 197 -10.17 51.78 -16.52
C ILE A 197 -9.03 51.25 -15.63
N GLY A 198 -7.91 50.81 -16.21
CA GLY A 198 -6.77 50.24 -15.49
C GLY A 198 -7.04 48.87 -14.87
N LYS A 199 -8.19 48.25 -15.16
CA LYS A 199 -8.56 46.90 -14.71
C LYS A 199 -8.50 45.95 -15.90
N LYS A 200 -7.35 45.32 -16.11
CA LYS A 200 -7.18 44.29 -17.14
C LYS A 200 -8.07 43.09 -16.83
N LYS A 201 -9.02 42.79 -17.71
CA LYS A 201 -9.83 41.57 -17.65
C LYS A 201 -9.09 40.38 -18.26
N ILE A 202 -8.24 40.63 -19.25
CA ILE A 202 -7.38 39.62 -19.87
C ILE A 202 -6.00 39.66 -19.20
N PRO A 203 -5.55 38.57 -18.57
CA PRO A 203 -4.23 38.51 -17.97
C PRO A 203 -3.14 38.45 -19.05
N LYS A 204 -1.96 39.02 -18.78
CA LYS A 204 -0.81 38.92 -19.68
C LYS A 204 -0.11 37.57 -19.53
N LEU A 205 0.61 37.15 -20.58
CA LEU A 205 1.52 36.00 -20.52
C LEU A 205 2.50 36.21 -19.36
N ASP A 206 2.78 35.13 -18.60
CA ASP A 206 3.63 35.11 -17.40
C ASP A 206 3.13 35.89 -16.17
N GLU A 207 1.95 36.52 -16.23
CA GLU A 207 1.33 37.13 -15.06
C GLU A 207 0.79 36.04 -14.10
N ILE A 208 0.76 36.33 -12.80
CA ILE A 208 0.19 35.41 -11.81
C ILE A 208 -1.32 35.28 -12.05
N LEU A 209 -1.78 34.03 -12.20
CA LEU A 209 -3.16 33.72 -12.50
C LEU A 209 -4.13 34.23 -11.40
N PRO A 210 -5.30 34.79 -11.75
CA PRO A 210 -6.28 35.27 -10.77
C PRO A 210 -6.65 34.18 -9.76
N LYS A 211 -6.81 34.55 -8.47
CA LYS A 211 -7.00 33.61 -7.35
C LYS A 211 -8.04 32.51 -7.61
N LYS A 212 -9.16 32.82 -8.29
CA LYS A 212 -10.23 31.86 -8.61
C LYS A 212 -9.79 30.83 -9.66
N LEU A 213 -9.16 31.29 -10.74
CA LEU A 213 -8.66 30.42 -11.83
C LEU A 213 -7.48 29.60 -11.33
N ARG A 214 -6.56 30.22 -10.59
CA ARG A 214 -5.45 29.55 -9.91
C ARG A 214 -5.93 28.45 -8.97
N GLY A 215 -6.94 28.74 -8.13
CA GLY A 215 -7.54 27.73 -7.28
C GLY A 215 -8.13 26.57 -8.07
N ARG A 216 -8.81 26.82 -9.20
CA ARG A 216 -9.36 25.76 -10.06
C ARG A 216 -8.27 24.90 -10.70
N ARG A 217 -7.23 25.53 -11.23
CA ARG A 217 -6.09 24.85 -11.87
C ARG A 217 -5.32 24.01 -10.86
N LEU A 218 -5.07 24.54 -9.67
CA LEU A 218 -4.41 23.81 -8.58
C LEU A 218 -5.26 22.66 -8.03
N MET A 219 -6.59 22.71 -8.13
CA MET A 219 -7.46 21.61 -7.71
C MET A 219 -7.50 20.46 -8.71
N ASP A 220 -7.16 20.70 -9.99
CA ASP A 220 -7.14 19.66 -11.01
C ASP A 220 -5.91 18.78 -10.83
N HIS A 221 -6.10 17.62 -10.22
CA HIS A 221 -5.04 16.65 -9.95
C HIS A 221 -5.12 15.43 -10.86
N LYS A 222 -6.05 15.40 -11.84
CA LYS A 222 -6.37 14.18 -12.59
C LYS A 222 -5.12 13.63 -13.29
N ALA A 223 -4.52 14.41 -14.18
CA ALA A 223 -3.31 14.02 -14.90
C ALA A 223 -2.10 13.87 -13.96
N PHE A 224 -1.95 14.78 -13.00
CA PHE A 224 -0.81 14.77 -12.08
C PHE A 224 -0.76 13.55 -11.17
N SER A 225 -1.90 13.06 -10.71
CA SER A 225 -1.96 11.84 -9.89
C SER A 225 -1.48 10.60 -10.65
N VAL A 226 -1.76 10.54 -11.96
CA VAL A 226 -1.28 9.47 -12.84
C VAL A 226 0.23 9.55 -13.03
N ALA A 227 0.73 10.74 -13.35
CA ALA A 227 2.17 10.97 -13.46
C ALA A 227 2.90 10.67 -12.13
N ASP A 228 2.32 11.05 -10.99
CA ASP A 228 2.83 10.72 -9.66
C ASP A 228 2.87 9.20 -9.42
N ALA A 229 1.82 8.47 -9.85
CA ALA A 229 1.78 7.02 -9.74
C ALA A 229 2.87 6.35 -10.57
N ALA A 230 3.01 6.73 -11.84
CA ALA A 230 4.06 6.20 -12.71
C ALA A 230 5.45 6.49 -12.14
N PHE A 231 5.70 7.71 -11.67
CA PHE A 231 6.96 8.10 -11.05
C PHE A 231 7.28 7.30 -9.78
N VAL A 232 6.31 7.14 -8.87
CA VAL A 232 6.49 6.40 -7.62
C VAL A 232 6.68 4.91 -7.88
N LEU A 233 5.95 4.33 -8.83
CA LEU A 233 6.13 2.93 -9.21
C LEU A 233 7.46 2.70 -9.92
N GLY A 234 7.90 3.63 -10.77
CA GLY A 234 9.25 3.61 -11.36
C GLY A 234 10.34 3.62 -10.28
N TRP A 235 10.19 4.49 -9.28
CA TRP A 235 11.10 4.51 -8.12
C TRP A 235 11.10 3.19 -7.35
N ILE A 236 9.94 2.60 -7.08
CA ILE A 236 9.88 1.31 -6.38
C ILE A 236 10.54 0.20 -7.20
N SER A 237 10.38 0.23 -8.52
CA SER A 237 10.87 -0.81 -9.44
C SER A 237 12.38 -0.73 -9.64
N SER A 238 12.96 0.46 -9.63
CA SER A 238 14.41 0.64 -9.63
C SER A 238 15.06 0.47 -8.25
N GLY A 239 14.24 0.54 -7.19
CA GLY A 239 14.63 0.36 -5.80
C GLY A 239 15.26 -1.01 -5.50
N PRO A 240 15.74 -1.21 -4.26
CA PRO A 240 16.26 -2.50 -3.82
C PRO A 240 15.19 -3.58 -3.97
N ARG A 241 15.62 -4.84 -4.09
CA ARG A 241 14.67 -5.96 -4.22
C ARG A 241 13.67 -5.96 -3.05
N PRO A 242 12.45 -6.45 -3.26
CA PRO A 242 11.44 -6.52 -2.19
C PRO A 242 12.00 -7.21 -0.94
N LEU A 243 12.73 -8.32 -1.12
CA LEU A 243 13.41 -9.05 -0.05
C LEU A 243 14.54 -8.23 0.61
N GLU A 244 15.43 -7.63 -0.19
CA GLU A 244 16.52 -6.77 0.30
C GLU A 244 15.99 -5.61 1.16
N LYS A 245 14.85 -5.01 0.78
CA LYS A 245 14.24 -3.93 1.54
C LYS A 245 13.70 -4.42 2.89
N LEU A 246 13.14 -5.64 2.94
CA LEU A 246 12.69 -6.24 4.19
C LEU A 246 13.88 -6.55 5.12
N THR A 247 14.94 -7.16 4.58
CA THR A 247 16.15 -7.43 5.35
C THR A 247 16.77 -6.13 5.84
N GLU A 248 16.83 -5.09 5.00
CA GLU A 248 17.31 -3.76 5.38
C GLU A 248 16.52 -3.16 6.55
N VAL A 249 15.19 -3.28 6.54
CA VAL A 249 14.35 -2.77 7.64
C VAL A 249 14.64 -3.52 8.95
N GLU A 250 14.88 -4.82 8.89
CA GLU A 250 15.16 -5.64 10.06
C GLU A 250 16.57 -5.47 10.60
N THR A 251 17.59 -5.47 9.74
CA THR A 251 18.97 -5.15 10.14
C THR A 251 19.04 -3.75 10.75
N ASN A 252 18.37 -2.75 10.14
CA ASN A 252 18.27 -1.41 10.71
C ASN A 252 17.60 -1.41 12.10
N ARG A 253 16.60 -2.27 12.34
CA ARG A 253 15.99 -2.44 13.68
C ARG A 253 16.98 -3.03 14.67
N VAL A 254 17.76 -4.04 14.28
CA VAL A 254 18.78 -4.68 15.11
C VAL A 254 19.89 -3.69 15.46
N VAL A 255 20.47 -3.01 14.49
CA VAL A 255 21.53 -2.00 14.67
C VAL A 255 21.05 -0.88 15.60
N ARG A 256 19.84 -0.33 15.35
CA ARG A 256 19.24 0.68 16.22
C ARG A 256 19.01 0.16 17.64
N HIS A 257 18.60 -1.09 17.82
CA HIS A 257 18.40 -1.66 19.14
C HIS A 257 19.72 -1.78 19.91
N GLN A 258 20.79 -2.19 19.23
CA GLN A 258 22.11 -2.30 19.84
C GLN A 258 22.75 -0.94 20.16
N ASN A 259 22.46 0.12 19.41
CA ASN A 259 22.98 1.47 19.72
C ASN A 259 22.24 2.16 20.88
N ARG A 260 21.13 1.58 21.34
CA ARG A 260 20.34 2.14 22.45
C ARG A 260 20.87 1.72 23.81
N THR A 261 20.68 2.60 24.79
CA THR A 261 21.00 2.37 26.21
C THR A 261 20.19 1.21 26.80
N LYS A 262 20.69 0.57 27.87
CA LYS A 262 20.01 -0.56 28.55
C LYS A 262 18.57 -0.21 28.95
N ARG A 263 18.32 1.01 29.45
CA ARG A 263 16.98 1.48 29.83
C ARG A 263 16.05 1.62 28.63
N ALA A 264 16.54 2.15 27.51
CA ALA A 264 15.79 2.23 26.27
C ALA A 264 15.45 0.83 25.74
N ARG A 265 16.40 -0.12 25.77
CA ARG A 265 16.17 -1.53 25.39
C ARG A 265 15.07 -2.18 26.24
N LYS A 266 15.10 -2.03 27.56
CA LYS A 266 14.03 -2.55 28.45
C LYS A 266 12.64 -1.99 28.08
N ARG A 267 12.54 -0.68 27.82
CA ARG A 267 11.28 -0.06 27.37
C ARG A 267 10.81 -0.62 26.03
N ILE A 268 11.70 -0.80 25.08
CA ILE A 268 11.37 -1.36 23.75
C ILE A 268 10.93 -2.81 23.86
N ASN A 269 11.59 -3.62 24.69
CA ASN A 269 11.19 -5.01 24.90
C ASN A 269 9.81 -5.09 25.56
N ALA A 270 9.48 -4.21 26.51
CA ALA A 270 8.13 -4.11 27.05
C ALA A 270 7.10 -3.74 25.96
N ILE A 271 7.43 -2.76 25.11
CA ILE A 271 6.59 -2.38 23.96
C ILE A 271 6.44 -3.57 22.99
N ARG A 272 7.49 -4.36 22.73
CA ARG A 272 7.43 -5.54 21.85
C ARG A 272 6.49 -6.61 22.40
N VAL A 273 6.57 -6.90 23.70
CA VAL A 273 5.64 -7.84 24.35
C VAL A 273 4.20 -7.33 24.23
N GLU A 274 3.97 -6.03 24.40
CA GLU A 274 2.64 -5.44 24.17
C GLU A 274 2.20 -5.48 22.70
N GLU A 275 3.12 -5.23 21.76
CA GLU A 275 2.87 -5.30 20.32
C GLU A 275 2.56 -6.74 19.88
N GLU A 276 3.26 -7.75 20.40
CA GLU A 276 2.98 -9.16 20.17
C GLU A 276 1.61 -9.56 20.71
N LYS A 277 1.26 -9.14 21.93
CA LYS A 277 -0.09 -9.34 22.49
C LYS A 277 -1.16 -8.70 21.60
N LYS A 278 -0.94 -7.46 21.15
CA LYS A 278 -1.84 -6.77 20.22
C LYS A 278 -1.92 -7.45 18.86
N LYS A 279 -0.80 -7.95 18.31
CA LYS A 279 -0.75 -8.72 17.06
C LYS A 279 -1.53 -10.02 17.20
N GLN A 280 -1.39 -10.73 18.31
CA GLN A 280 -2.18 -11.93 18.60
C GLN A 280 -3.67 -11.60 18.73
N GLU A 281 -4.04 -10.50 19.39
CA GLU A 281 -5.42 -10.02 19.48
C GLU A 281 -5.99 -9.66 18.10
N ILE A 282 -5.20 -9.01 17.24
CA ILE A 282 -5.56 -8.71 15.85
C ILE A 282 -5.75 -10.01 15.05
N ARG A 283 -4.82 -10.96 15.15
CA ARG A 283 -4.91 -12.28 14.49
C ARG A 283 -6.16 -13.04 14.95
N LYS A 284 -6.44 -13.07 16.25
CA LYS A 284 -7.66 -13.66 16.82
C LYS A 284 -8.92 -13.00 16.25
N ARG A 285 -8.98 -11.68 16.21
CA ARG A 285 -10.12 -10.95 15.62
C ARG A 285 -10.28 -11.17 14.12
N ALA A 286 -9.17 -11.29 13.39
CA ALA A 286 -9.20 -11.59 11.96
C ALA A 286 -9.71 -13.02 11.71
N SER A 287 -9.33 -13.98 12.57
CA SER A 287 -9.79 -15.36 12.48
C SER A 287 -11.30 -15.49 12.70
N TRP A 288 -11.94 -14.59 13.44
CA TRP A 288 -13.40 -14.59 13.65
C TRP A 288 -14.25 -14.54 12.38
N VAL A 289 -13.70 -14.08 11.25
CA VAL A 289 -14.41 -14.04 9.96
C VAL A 289 -14.22 -15.32 9.16
N LEU A 290 -13.08 -15.97 9.38
CA LEU A 290 -12.61 -17.11 8.59
C LEU A 290 -13.04 -18.43 9.24
N ASP A 291 -13.02 -18.50 10.57
CA ASP A 291 -13.33 -19.69 11.34
C ASP A 291 -14.84 -19.81 11.56
N GLU A 292 -15.38 -21.03 11.54
CA GLU A 292 -16.76 -21.26 11.95
C GLU A 292 -16.92 -20.95 13.45
N PRO A 293 -17.96 -20.19 13.83
CA PRO A 293 -18.21 -19.93 15.24
C PRO A 293 -18.58 -21.24 15.94
N ASP A 294 -17.88 -21.55 17.03
CA ASP A 294 -18.24 -22.67 17.91
C ASP A 294 -19.71 -22.46 18.37
N PRO A 295 -20.62 -23.41 18.14
CA PRO A 295 -22.03 -23.28 18.52
C PRO A 295 -22.22 -23.03 20.03
N ASN A 296 -21.24 -23.39 20.85
CA ASN A 296 -21.25 -23.19 22.30
C ASN A 296 -20.73 -21.80 22.73
N ASP A 297 -19.93 -21.12 21.90
CA ASP A 297 -19.37 -19.80 22.21
C ASP A 297 -20.36 -18.68 21.86
N ARG A 298 -21.25 -18.36 22.82
CA ARG A 298 -22.25 -17.29 22.67
C ARG A 298 -21.71 -15.88 22.93
N THR A 299 -20.40 -15.74 23.14
CA THR A 299 -19.74 -14.43 23.27
C THR A 299 -19.44 -13.80 21.91
N ARG A 300 -19.27 -14.63 20.87
CA ARG A 300 -19.02 -14.19 19.50
C ARG A 300 -20.34 -13.88 18.82
N LEU A 301 -20.53 -12.62 18.43
CA LEU A 301 -21.72 -12.22 17.69
C LEU A 301 -21.45 -12.40 16.20
N PRO A 302 -22.41 -12.99 15.44
CA PRO A 302 -22.26 -13.06 13.99
C PRO A 302 -22.18 -11.65 13.42
N LEU A 303 -21.27 -11.47 12.45
CA LEU A 303 -21.13 -10.22 11.73
C LEU A 303 -22.39 -9.91 10.93
N SER A 304 -22.67 -8.62 10.75
CA SER A 304 -23.77 -8.22 9.87
C SER A 304 -23.45 -8.60 8.42
N ARG A 305 -24.47 -9.04 7.67
CA ARG A 305 -24.33 -9.38 6.24
C ARG A 305 -23.69 -8.23 5.44
N ARG A 306 -24.09 -6.98 5.72
CA ARG A 306 -23.49 -5.79 5.13
C ARG A 306 -22.00 -5.66 5.40
N ALA A 307 -21.55 -5.95 6.62
CA ALA A 307 -20.13 -5.88 6.95
C ALA A 307 -19.33 -7.01 6.31
N LEU A 308 -19.92 -8.20 6.19
CA LEU A 308 -19.31 -9.31 5.43
C LEU A 308 -19.19 -8.99 3.94
N GLN A 309 -20.20 -8.33 3.36
CA GLN A 309 -20.12 -7.81 1.99
C GLN A 309 -19.00 -6.77 1.87
N GLU A 310 -18.95 -5.77 2.77
CA GLU A 310 -17.85 -4.78 2.79
C GLU A 310 -16.47 -5.45 2.94
N LEU A 311 -16.36 -6.53 3.71
CA LEU A 311 -15.14 -7.31 3.86
C LEU A 311 -14.78 -8.12 2.62
N SER A 312 -15.76 -8.80 2.03
CA SER A 312 -15.64 -9.51 0.76
C SER A 312 -15.09 -8.60 -0.33
N MET A 313 -15.59 -7.37 -0.36
CA MET A 313 -15.16 -6.32 -1.29
C MET A 313 -13.73 -5.81 -1.06
N ASP A 314 -13.30 -5.72 0.20
CA ASP A 314 -11.96 -5.23 0.58
C ASP A 314 -10.88 -6.32 0.38
N VAL A 315 -11.24 -7.59 0.61
CA VAL A 315 -10.29 -8.72 0.71
C VAL A 315 -10.40 -9.71 -0.47
N HIS A 316 -11.39 -9.53 -1.35
CA HIS A 316 -11.69 -10.41 -2.50
C HIS A 316 -12.16 -11.83 -2.15
N GLY A 317 -12.78 -12.01 -0.98
CA GLY A 317 -13.40 -13.28 -0.57
C GLY A 317 -14.86 -13.41 -1.00
N SER A 318 -15.39 -14.64 -1.03
CA SER A 318 -16.80 -14.94 -1.25
C SER A 318 -17.55 -14.96 0.09
N VAL A 319 -18.81 -14.51 0.15
CA VAL A 319 -19.62 -14.58 1.39
C VAL A 319 -20.45 -15.86 1.37
N ASP A 320 -20.26 -16.73 2.35
CA ASP A 320 -21.09 -17.92 2.56
C ASP A 320 -21.79 -17.79 3.92
N GLY A 321 -23.09 -17.45 3.91
CA GLY A 321 -23.87 -17.21 5.12
C GLY A 321 -23.29 -16.09 6.00
N HIS A 322 -22.67 -16.46 7.12
CA HIS A 322 -22.08 -15.55 8.11
C HIS A 322 -20.55 -15.52 8.10
N ARG A 323 -19.90 -16.16 7.13
CA ARG A 323 -18.44 -16.24 7.01
C ARG A 323 -17.93 -15.74 5.66
N LEU A 324 -16.63 -15.50 5.60
CA LEU A 324 -15.92 -15.21 4.37
C LEU A 324 -15.09 -16.44 3.95
N VAL A 325 -15.33 -16.93 2.74
CA VAL A 325 -14.69 -18.10 2.13
C VAL A 325 -13.82 -17.62 0.95
N ASP A 326 -12.90 -18.45 0.46
CA ASP A 326 -12.03 -18.18 -0.71
C ASP A 326 -11.20 -16.90 -0.60
N VAL A 327 -10.61 -16.68 0.57
CA VAL A 327 -9.80 -15.49 0.84
C VAL A 327 -8.34 -15.72 0.44
N GLU A 328 -8.10 -15.99 -0.85
CA GLU A 328 -6.80 -16.39 -1.42
C GLU A 328 -5.67 -15.45 -0.96
N HIS A 329 -5.84 -14.13 -1.14
CA HIS A 329 -4.83 -13.15 -0.75
C HIS A 329 -4.40 -13.22 0.72
N ILE A 330 -5.32 -13.42 1.66
CA ILE A 330 -4.95 -13.49 3.09
C ILE A 330 -4.15 -14.76 3.38
N GLN A 331 -4.52 -15.87 2.75
CA GLN A 331 -3.79 -17.12 2.92
C GLN A 331 -2.38 -17.00 2.35
N ASP A 332 -2.23 -16.40 1.17
CA ASP A 332 -0.94 -16.15 0.52
C ASP A 332 -0.04 -15.25 1.38
N ILE A 333 -0.57 -14.14 1.91
CA ILE A 333 0.16 -13.25 2.81
C ILE A 333 0.60 -14.00 4.07
N ARG A 334 -0.28 -14.82 4.65
CA ARG A 334 0.05 -15.60 5.86
C ARG A 334 1.13 -16.63 5.59
N LYS A 335 1.10 -17.30 4.43
CA LYS A 335 2.14 -18.22 4.00
C LYS A 335 3.46 -17.46 3.82
N ALA A 336 3.45 -16.37 3.05
CA ALA A 336 4.64 -15.54 2.81
C ALA A 336 5.22 -14.95 4.11
N ILE A 337 4.39 -14.59 5.09
CA ILE A 337 4.85 -14.15 6.43
C ILE A 337 5.54 -15.29 7.18
N LYS A 338 5.01 -16.52 7.14
CA LYS A 338 5.66 -17.67 7.79
C LYS A 338 7.01 -17.98 7.13
N ASP A 339 7.04 -17.99 5.80
CA ASP A 339 8.27 -18.20 5.02
C ASP A 339 9.30 -17.10 5.37
N TRP A 340 8.85 -15.84 5.42
CA TRP A 340 9.67 -14.72 5.88
C TRP A 340 10.19 -14.91 7.30
N GLU A 341 9.32 -15.21 8.28
CA GLU A 341 9.70 -15.40 9.69
C GLU A 341 10.73 -16.54 9.84
N SER A 342 10.68 -17.56 8.98
CA SER A 342 11.68 -18.64 8.95
C SER A 342 13.03 -18.20 8.38
N PHE A 343 13.02 -17.33 7.37
CA PHE A 343 14.20 -16.77 6.72
C PHE A 343 14.89 -15.69 7.57
N SER A 344 14.09 -14.78 8.14
CA SER A 344 14.39 -13.54 8.87
C SER A 344 15.10 -13.69 10.23
N GLN A 345 15.54 -14.89 10.61
CA GLN A 345 16.29 -15.11 11.86
C GLN A 345 17.70 -14.48 11.76
N ILE A 346 17.74 -13.15 11.80
CA ILE A 346 18.94 -12.32 11.79
C ILE A 346 19.41 -12.25 13.24
N ASP A 347 20.45 -13.04 13.53
CA ASP A 347 21.06 -13.01 14.83
C ASP A 347 21.67 -11.63 15.10
N SER A 348 21.29 -11.03 16.23
CA SER A 348 21.83 -9.72 16.58
C SER A 348 23.35 -9.76 16.78
N THR A 349 23.93 -10.90 17.11
CA THR A 349 25.36 -11.07 17.33
C THR A 349 26.17 -11.12 16.04
N THR A 350 25.56 -11.50 14.92
CA THR A 350 26.27 -11.67 13.63
C THR A 350 26.36 -10.38 12.83
N VAL A 351 25.42 -9.44 13.02
CA VAL A 351 25.41 -8.17 12.27
C VAL A 351 26.50 -7.23 12.79
N ASP A 352 27.54 -7.01 11.99
CA ASP A 352 28.48 -5.92 12.19
C ASP A 352 27.80 -4.58 11.84
N LYS A 353 27.68 -3.73 12.85
CA LYS A 353 27.02 -2.43 12.74
C LYS A 353 27.75 -1.48 11.82
N ASN A 354 29.08 -1.43 11.93
CA ASN A 354 29.89 -0.42 11.26
C ASN A 354 29.89 -0.74 9.76
N MET A 355 30.14 -2.00 9.42
CA MET A 355 30.03 -2.47 8.03
C MET A 355 28.64 -2.22 7.46
N TRP A 356 27.57 -2.48 8.23
CA TRP A 356 26.20 -2.20 7.76
C TRP A 356 25.95 -0.71 7.49
N THR A 357 26.37 0.17 8.40
CA THR A 357 26.23 1.62 8.21
C THR A 357 27.06 2.14 7.05
N ASP A 358 28.26 1.61 6.87
CA ASP A 358 29.17 1.99 5.80
C ASP A 358 28.62 1.56 4.44
N ARG A 359 28.13 0.33 4.33
CA ARG A 359 27.42 -0.20 3.15
C ARG A 359 26.24 0.68 2.75
N GLN A 360 25.41 1.06 3.72
CA GLN A 360 24.26 1.95 3.50
C GLN A 360 24.69 3.37 3.08
N SER A 361 25.77 3.88 3.68
CA SER A 361 26.30 5.19 3.33
C SER A 361 26.88 5.22 1.91
N ALA A 362 27.56 4.14 1.49
CA ALA A 362 28.11 3.99 0.16
C ALA A 362 26.99 3.95 -0.90
N ALA A 363 25.96 3.13 -0.65
CA ALA A 363 24.77 3.06 -1.50
C ALA A 363 24.10 4.44 -1.64
N ARG A 364 23.80 5.12 -0.53
CA ARG A 364 23.15 6.45 -0.57
C ARG A 364 24.02 7.48 -1.28
N LYS A 365 25.33 7.53 -1.01
CA LYS A 365 26.22 8.48 -1.69
C LYS A 365 26.22 8.27 -3.20
N ALA A 366 26.21 7.01 -3.67
CA ALA A 366 26.12 6.69 -5.09
C ALA A 366 24.77 7.11 -5.69
N GLU A 367 23.65 6.80 -5.02
CA GLU A 367 22.31 7.22 -5.45
C GLU A 367 22.23 8.75 -5.59
N TRP A 368 22.71 9.50 -4.60
CA TRP A 368 22.67 10.97 -4.62
C TRP A 368 23.52 11.59 -5.73
N ARG A 369 24.70 11.02 -6.02
CA ARG A 369 25.54 11.46 -7.14
C ARG A 369 24.85 11.22 -8.48
N ALA A 370 24.30 10.02 -8.68
CA ALA A 370 23.58 9.68 -9.90
C ALA A 370 22.34 10.58 -10.12
N ILE A 371 21.59 10.89 -9.07
CA ILE A 371 20.48 11.85 -9.16
C ILE A 371 20.99 13.24 -9.58
N ARG A 372 22.08 13.71 -8.97
CA ARG A 372 22.64 15.02 -9.27
C ARG A 372 23.14 15.10 -10.72
N GLU A 373 23.99 14.17 -11.13
CA GLU A 373 24.53 14.09 -12.49
C GLU A 373 23.42 13.99 -13.55
N TRP A 374 22.33 13.26 -13.24
CA TRP A 374 21.17 13.22 -14.12
C TRP A 374 20.56 14.61 -14.34
N PHE A 375 20.27 15.33 -13.26
CA PHE A 375 19.60 16.65 -13.32
C PHE A 375 20.53 17.77 -13.80
N GLU A 376 21.84 17.58 -13.79
CA GLU A 376 22.78 18.49 -14.45
C GLU A 376 22.71 18.37 -15.98
N THR A 377 22.32 17.18 -16.49
CA THR A 377 22.23 16.92 -17.94
C THR A 377 20.81 17.04 -18.49
N ASN A 378 19.79 16.78 -17.66
CA ASN A 378 18.39 16.70 -18.06
C ASN A 378 17.50 17.58 -17.18
N ASP A 379 16.64 18.38 -17.81
CA ASP A 379 15.66 19.22 -17.09
C ASP A 379 14.46 18.42 -16.55
N VAL A 380 14.23 17.21 -17.08
CA VAL A 380 13.05 16.38 -16.78
C VAL A 380 13.48 15.00 -16.24
N PRO A 381 12.76 14.44 -15.25
CA PRO A 381 13.10 13.15 -14.65
C PRO A 381 12.85 11.91 -15.53
N VAL A 382 12.27 12.07 -16.71
CA VAL A 382 12.02 11.00 -17.68
C VAL A 382 12.30 11.56 -19.06
N THR A 383 13.24 10.95 -19.78
CA THR A 383 13.41 11.13 -21.21
C THR A 383 12.81 9.94 -21.94
N GLU A 384 12.63 10.03 -23.26
CA GLU A 384 12.11 8.91 -24.06
C GLU A 384 12.98 7.66 -23.98
N SER A 385 14.28 7.81 -23.70
CA SER A 385 15.24 6.72 -23.69
C SER A 385 15.55 6.15 -22.30
N ASP A 386 15.60 6.97 -21.25
CA ASP A 386 16.14 6.58 -19.94
C ASP A 386 15.35 7.18 -18.76
N SER A 387 15.21 6.40 -17.68
CA SER A 387 14.64 6.87 -16.41
C SER A 387 15.78 7.25 -15.44
N VAL A 388 15.68 8.38 -14.74
CA VAL A 388 16.59 8.76 -13.61
C VAL A 388 16.83 7.56 -12.71
N TRP A 389 15.75 6.85 -12.43
CA TRP A 389 15.70 5.78 -11.47
C TRP A 389 16.51 4.55 -11.89
N GLN A 390 16.64 4.30 -13.19
CA GLN A 390 17.48 3.23 -13.73
C GLN A 390 18.96 3.53 -13.50
N LYS A 391 19.43 4.74 -13.85
CA LYS A 391 20.82 5.16 -13.58
C LYS A 391 21.14 5.14 -12.09
N VAL A 392 20.19 5.55 -11.25
CA VAL A 392 20.32 5.47 -9.78
C VAL A 392 20.43 4.03 -9.30
N ALA A 393 19.64 3.11 -9.87
CA ALA A 393 19.72 1.69 -9.53
C ALA A 393 21.05 1.08 -9.94
N GLU A 394 21.52 1.35 -11.15
CA GLU A 394 22.82 0.91 -11.67
C GLU A 394 23.95 1.43 -10.78
N ALA A 395 23.98 2.73 -10.49
CA ALA A 395 24.97 3.33 -9.59
C ALA A 395 24.95 2.72 -8.18
N ARG A 396 23.76 2.44 -7.62
CA ARG A 396 23.63 1.74 -6.34
C ARG A 396 24.21 0.33 -6.42
N THR A 397 23.83 -0.46 -7.43
CA THR A 397 24.29 -1.84 -7.56
C THR A 397 25.79 -1.93 -7.77
N ALA A 398 26.37 -1.02 -8.56
CA ALA A 398 27.81 -0.90 -8.75
C ALA A 398 28.53 -0.56 -7.43
N ALA A 399 28.01 0.40 -6.66
CA ALA A 399 28.59 0.78 -5.37
C ALA A 399 28.50 -0.35 -4.33
N LEU A 400 27.36 -1.05 -4.27
CA LEU A 400 27.19 -2.22 -3.40
C LEU A 400 28.12 -3.36 -3.80
N LYS A 401 28.25 -3.66 -5.10
CA LYS A 401 29.17 -4.67 -5.60
C LYS A 401 30.62 -4.33 -5.24
N ALA A 402 31.05 -3.08 -5.46
CA ALA A 402 32.39 -2.64 -5.10
C ALA A 402 32.66 -2.76 -3.58
N PHE A 403 31.69 -2.40 -2.74
CA PHE A 403 31.78 -2.57 -1.29
C PHE A 403 31.83 -4.05 -0.88
N ASP A 404 30.97 -4.87 -1.49
CA ASP A 404 30.89 -6.30 -1.21
C ASP A 404 32.18 -7.00 -1.68
N ASP A 405 32.81 -6.60 -2.80
CA ASP A 405 34.08 -7.16 -3.26
C ASP A 405 35.26 -6.79 -2.35
N GLN A 406 35.26 -5.58 -1.79
CA GLN A 406 36.23 -5.17 -0.76
C GLN A 406 36.09 -6.04 0.50
N THR A 407 34.86 -6.18 1.00
CA THR A 407 34.57 -6.93 2.23
C THR A 407 34.63 -8.45 2.06
N LYS A 408 34.38 -8.99 0.86
CA LYS A 408 34.54 -10.42 0.55
C LYS A 408 35.96 -10.90 0.83
N SER A 409 36.98 -10.12 0.47
CA SER A 409 38.37 -10.49 0.73
C SER A 409 38.68 -10.63 2.23
N GLU A 410 38.03 -9.82 3.06
CA GLU A 410 38.13 -9.90 4.52
C GLU A 410 37.27 -11.05 5.06
N ALA A 411 36.05 -11.21 4.53
CA ALA A 411 35.14 -12.27 4.90
C ALA A 411 35.71 -13.66 4.59
N GLU A 412 36.35 -13.86 3.44
CA GLU A 412 37.02 -15.10 3.06
C GLU A 412 38.17 -15.44 4.03
N LYS A 413 38.98 -14.45 4.40
CA LYS A 413 40.02 -14.64 5.44
C LYS A 413 39.40 -15.08 6.76
N THR A 414 38.35 -14.40 7.22
CA THR A 414 37.67 -14.78 8.48
C THR A 414 36.99 -16.15 8.38
N LYS A 415 36.46 -16.51 7.22
CA LYS A 415 35.83 -17.82 6.94
C LYS A 415 36.87 -18.94 6.99
N LEU A 416 38.05 -18.74 6.39
CA LEU A 416 39.17 -19.67 6.47
C LEU A 416 39.64 -19.86 7.92
N GLU A 417 39.79 -18.77 8.68
CA GLU A 417 40.15 -18.86 10.09
C GLU A 417 39.09 -19.61 10.92
N ARG A 418 37.80 -19.40 10.67
CA ARG A 418 36.71 -20.11 11.33
C ARG A 418 36.73 -21.60 10.98
N ARG A 419 36.89 -21.93 9.69
CA ARG A 419 37.02 -23.31 9.21
C ARG A 419 38.18 -24.01 9.91
N GLU A 420 39.34 -23.37 10.00
CA GLU A 420 40.48 -23.92 10.74
C GLU A 420 40.20 -24.12 12.22
N ARG A 421 39.51 -23.16 12.89
CA ARG A 421 39.15 -23.29 14.30
C ARG A 421 38.21 -24.47 14.52
N ILE A 422 37.19 -24.64 13.67
CA ILE A 422 36.24 -25.77 13.73
C ILE A 422 36.96 -27.10 13.51
N LEU A 423 37.87 -27.18 12.54
CA LEU A 423 38.67 -28.39 12.33
C LEU A 423 39.59 -28.70 13.53
N LYS A 424 40.14 -27.68 14.19
CA LYS A 424 40.93 -27.83 15.41
C LYS A 424 40.07 -28.28 16.60
N THR A 425 38.85 -27.78 16.76
CA THR A 425 37.94 -28.21 17.84
C THR A 425 37.42 -29.61 17.60
N ALA A 426 36.97 -29.94 16.39
CA ALA A 426 36.54 -31.28 16.00
C ALA A 426 37.65 -32.31 16.22
N ALA A 427 38.91 -31.98 15.89
CA ALA A 427 40.05 -32.87 16.15
C ALA A 427 40.27 -33.12 17.66
N LYS A 428 40.10 -32.11 18.51
CA LYS A 428 40.23 -32.25 19.97
C LYS A 428 39.08 -33.09 20.54
N GLU A 429 37.86 -32.83 20.10
CA GLU A 429 36.67 -33.59 20.53
C GLU A 429 36.77 -35.06 20.09
N ALA A 430 37.24 -35.31 18.87
CA ALA A 430 37.47 -36.66 18.35
C ALA A 430 38.49 -37.42 19.20
N ARG A 431 39.60 -36.78 19.61
CA ARG A 431 40.59 -37.38 20.53
C ARG A 431 39.99 -37.74 21.88
N ILE A 432 39.25 -36.81 22.49
CA ILE A 432 38.59 -37.05 23.80
C ILE A 432 37.58 -38.20 23.68
N ARG A 433 36.78 -38.23 22.60
CA ARG A 433 35.80 -39.31 22.35
C ARG A 433 36.49 -40.66 22.15
N TYR A 434 37.57 -40.70 21.37
CA TYR A 434 38.35 -41.91 21.16
C TYR A 434 38.94 -42.44 22.48
N GLU A 435 39.58 -41.58 23.27
CA GLU A 435 40.12 -41.94 24.58
C GLU A 435 39.04 -42.45 25.54
N SER A 436 37.85 -41.83 25.51
CA SER A 436 36.73 -42.28 26.34
C SER A 436 36.18 -43.64 25.90
N LYS A 437 36.12 -43.90 24.59
CA LYS A 437 35.73 -45.21 24.05
C LYS A 437 36.76 -46.29 24.38
N ALA A 438 38.05 -45.99 24.21
CA ALA A 438 39.14 -46.92 24.52
C ALA A 438 39.17 -47.36 25.99
N ARG A 439 38.61 -46.55 26.91
CA ARG A 439 38.48 -46.92 28.34
C ARG A 439 37.29 -47.83 28.65
N VAL A 440 36.31 -47.93 27.74
CA VAL A 440 35.03 -48.63 27.98
C VAL A 440 34.90 -49.92 27.17
N SER A 441 35.64 -50.07 26.07
CA SER A 441 35.62 -51.26 25.22
C SER A 441 36.64 -52.34 25.65
N ASP A 442 36.22 -53.60 25.63
CA ASP A 442 37.09 -54.77 25.80
C ASP A 442 38.23 -54.79 24.76
N PRO A 443 39.43 -55.28 25.12
CA PRO A 443 40.66 -55.15 24.33
C PRO A 443 40.71 -55.93 23.00
N GLU A 444 39.64 -56.61 22.60
CA GLU A 444 39.63 -57.53 21.46
C GLU A 444 39.09 -56.96 20.13
N SER A 445 38.73 -55.67 20.03
CA SER A 445 38.24 -55.08 18.77
C SER A 445 39.17 -53.97 18.23
N PRO A 446 39.93 -54.22 17.14
CA PRO A 446 40.82 -53.24 16.54
C PRO A 446 40.21 -52.71 15.24
N GLU A 447 39.24 -51.81 15.29
CA GLU A 447 38.52 -51.51 14.04
C GLU A 447 38.77 -50.14 13.42
N GLN A 448 39.28 -49.12 14.12
CA GLN A 448 39.56 -47.82 13.48
C GLN A 448 40.77 -47.13 14.10
N SER A 449 41.72 -46.68 13.27
CA SER A 449 42.84 -45.87 13.72
C SER A 449 42.35 -44.52 14.27
N LEU A 450 43.00 -43.99 15.30
CA LEU A 450 42.68 -42.67 15.87
C LEU A 450 42.65 -41.57 14.80
N GLU A 451 43.53 -41.68 13.81
CA GLU A 451 43.64 -40.74 12.69
C GLU A 451 42.40 -40.77 11.80
N GLU A 452 41.92 -41.95 11.41
CA GLU A 452 40.67 -42.10 10.65
C GLU A 452 39.46 -41.55 11.42
N PHE A 453 39.42 -41.73 12.74
CA PHE A 453 38.35 -41.19 13.57
C PHE A 453 38.36 -39.65 13.60
N ILE A 454 39.55 -39.04 13.69
CA ILE A 454 39.72 -37.58 13.62
C ILE A 454 39.31 -37.05 12.24
N GLU A 455 39.69 -37.73 11.15
CA GLU A 455 39.34 -37.31 9.79
C GLU A 455 37.83 -37.39 9.53
N LYS A 456 37.16 -38.44 10.01
CA LYS A 456 35.69 -38.58 9.92
C LYS A 456 34.98 -37.43 10.65
N GLU A 457 35.36 -37.12 11.89
CA GLU A 457 34.77 -36.03 12.67
C GLU A 457 35.06 -34.65 12.04
N LYS A 458 36.28 -34.44 11.51
CA LYS A 458 36.61 -33.22 10.75
C LYS A 458 35.73 -33.07 9.51
N LYS A 459 35.52 -34.16 8.74
CA LYS A 459 34.68 -34.15 7.54
C LYS A 459 33.24 -33.82 7.89
N ILE A 460 32.68 -34.44 8.92
CA ILE A 460 31.32 -34.16 9.41
C ILE A 460 31.19 -32.70 9.87
N ALA A 461 32.18 -32.18 10.61
CA ALA A 461 32.17 -30.79 11.06
C ALA A 461 32.27 -29.79 9.89
N LEU A 462 33.02 -30.14 8.85
CA LEU A 462 33.19 -29.33 7.65
C LEU A 462 31.93 -29.35 6.77
N GLU A 463 31.29 -30.52 6.62
CA GLU A 463 30.00 -30.65 5.92
C GLU A 463 28.91 -29.84 6.62
N LYS A 464 28.81 -29.92 7.97
CA LYS A 464 27.90 -29.07 8.74
C LYS A 464 28.20 -27.58 8.59
N PHE A 465 29.48 -27.20 8.60
CA PHE A 465 29.87 -25.80 8.39
C PHE A 465 29.51 -25.32 6.97
N GLU A 466 29.65 -26.18 5.96
CA GLU A 466 29.26 -25.88 4.58
C GLU A 466 27.73 -25.82 4.42
N GLU A 467 26.97 -26.67 5.11
CA GLU A 467 25.50 -26.60 5.18
C GLU A 467 25.01 -25.32 5.87
N ASP A 468 25.64 -24.92 6.98
CA ASP A 468 25.34 -23.67 7.68
C ASP A 468 25.66 -22.44 6.80
N GLU A 469 26.72 -22.52 5.99
CA GLU A 469 27.14 -21.46 5.06
C GLU A 469 26.35 -21.46 3.73
N ALA A 470 25.77 -22.60 3.32
CA ALA A 470 24.99 -22.71 2.09
C ALA A 470 23.74 -21.83 2.09
N GLY A 471 23.41 -21.22 3.23
CA GLY A 471 22.39 -20.20 3.37
C GLY A 471 20.98 -20.78 3.29
N LYS A 472 20.04 -20.10 3.92
CA LYS A 472 18.63 -20.43 3.76
C LYS A 472 18.22 -20.09 2.32
N LYS A 473 17.61 -21.04 1.61
CA LYS A 473 17.04 -20.80 0.28
C LYS A 473 16.09 -19.61 0.36
N GLU A 474 16.26 -18.66 -0.56
CA GLU A 474 15.36 -17.51 -0.66
C GLU A 474 13.93 -17.99 -0.97
N PRO A 475 12.91 -17.34 -0.40
CA PRO A 475 11.53 -17.70 -0.68
C PRO A 475 11.17 -17.38 -2.13
N GLU A 476 10.35 -18.22 -2.78
CA GLU A 476 9.97 -18.07 -4.20
C GLU A 476 9.35 -16.70 -4.53
N TRP A 477 8.65 -16.09 -3.57
CA TRP A 477 8.03 -14.78 -3.75
C TRP A 477 9.00 -13.60 -3.66
N ALA A 478 10.28 -13.82 -3.30
CA ALA A 478 11.27 -12.77 -3.07
C ALA A 478 11.46 -11.80 -4.25
N ASP A 479 11.37 -12.34 -5.47
CA ASP A 479 11.56 -11.60 -6.72
C ASP A 479 10.25 -11.13 -7.37
N SER A 480 9.09 -11.47 -6.80
CA SER A 480 7.80 -11.04 -7.33
C SER A 480 7.64 -9.51 -7.21
N ARG A 481 7.65 -8.83 -8.36
CA ARG A 481 7.55 -7.36 -8.48
C ARG A 481 6.37 -6.91 -9.34
N GLU A 482 5.52 -7.83 -9.77
CA GLU A 482 4.36 -7.52 -10.60
C GLU A 482 3.37 -6.65 -9.81
N ILE A 483 3.10 -5.45 -10.30
CA ILE A 483 2.16 -4.50 -9.70
C ILE A 483 1.00 -4.36 -10.68
N LYS A 484 -0.21 -4.67 -10.24
CA LYS A 484 -1.40 -4.58 -11.09
C LYS A 484 -2.07 -3.23 -10.89
N MET A 485 -2.33 -2.52 -11.97
CA MET A 485 -2.98 -1.22 -11.96
C MET A 485 -4.31 -1.29 -12.71
N PHE A 486 -5.39 -0.96 -12.02
CA PHE A 486 -6.74 -1.01 -12.55
C PHE A 486 -7.27 0.40 -12.79
N TRP A 487 -7.79 0.66 -13.97
CA TRP A 487 -8.21 1.98 -14.44
C TRP A 487 -9.71 2.11 -14.66
N ALA A 488 -10.35 3.17 -14.13
CA ALA A 488 -11.74 3.47 -14.47
C ALA A 488 -11.89 3.80 -15.97
N ASP A 489 -10.89 4.49 -16.54
CA ASP A 489 -10.75 4.76 -17.96
C ASP A 489 -9.30 4.46 -18.37
N MET A 490 -9.09 3.58 -19.35
CA MET A 490 -7.74 3.20 -19.79
C MET A 490 -6.98 4.36 -20.42
N ASN A 491 -7.68 5.33 -21.01
CA ASN A 491 -7.04 6.51 -21.61
C ASN A 491 -6.36 7.38 -20.57
N ASP A 492 -6.82 7.34 -19.32
CA ASP A 492 -6.19 8.09 -18.23
C ASP A 492 -4.77 7.57 -17.93
N GLY A 493 -4.45 6.32 -18.31
CA GLY A 493 -3.08 5.78 -18.21
C GLY A 493 -2.07 6.48 -19.11
N LEU A 494 -2.53 7.19 -20.15
CA LEU A 494 -1.69 7.93 -21.11
C LEU A 494 -1.20 9.27 -20.55
N PHE A 495 -1.73 9.74 -19.42
CA PHE A 495 -1.22 10.96 -18.78
C PHE A 495 0.20 10.81 -18.22
N ALA A 496 0.70 9.58 -18.08
CA ALA A 496 2.09 9.31 -17.76
C ALA A 496 2.88 9.07 -19.06
N GLY A 497 4.02 9.74 -19.21
CA GLY A 497 4.87 9.57 -20.40
C GLY A 497 5.44 8.15 -20.55
N ALA A 498 5.69 7.45 -19.44
CA ALA A 498 6.14 6.06 -19.43
C ALA A 498 5.76 5.34 -18.13
N TRP A 499 5.62 4.02 -18.20
CA TRP A 499 5.40 3.14 -17.06
C TRP A 499 6.54 2.13 -16.91
N PRO A 500 6.88 1.68 -15.70
CA PRO A 500 7.87 0.64 -15.52
C PRO A 500 7.32 -0.72 -15.99
N GLN A 501 8.20 -1.59 -16.53
CA GLN A 501 7.82 -2.85 -17.19
C GLN A 501 7.06 -3.84 -16.31
N ASN A 502 7.22 -3.76 -14.99
CA ASN A 502 6.56 -4.63 -14.02
C ASN A 502 5.15 -4.17 -13.62
N VAL A 503 4.65 -3.07 -14.21
CA VAL A 503 3.27 -2.61 -14.01
C VAL A 503 2.37 -3.18 -15.10
N VAL A 504 1.40 -3.99 -14.69
CA VAL A 504 0.40 -4.58 -15.57
C VAL A 504 -0.87 -3.75 -15.46
N HIS A 505 -1.33 -3.20 -16.59
CA HIS A 505 -2.56 -2.42 -16.64
C HIS A 505 -3.77 -3.31 -16.89
N SER A 506 -4.92 -2.93 -16.34
CA SER A 506 -6.19 -3.64 -16.49
C SER A 506 -7.35 -2.67 -16.33
N HIS A 507 -8.52 -3.04 -16.84
CA HIS A 507 -9.74 -2.26 -16.60
C HIS A 507 -10.19 -2.40 -15.14
N LEU A 508 -10.47 -1.28 -14.49
CA LEU A 508 -11.25 -1.25 -13.28
C LEU A 508 -12.69 -1.52 -13.68
N ALA A 509 -13.14 -2.74 -13.38
CA ALA A 509 -14.42 -3.18 -13.84
C ALA A 509 -15.56 -2.25 -13.32
N PRO A 510 -16.55 -1.93 -14.18
CA PRO A 510 -17.36 -0.73 -14.06
C PRO A 510 -18.15 -0.64 -12.75
N PHE A 511 -18.96 -1.62 -12.33
CA PHE A 511 -19.71 -1.56 -11.06
C PHE A 511 -20.05 -2.97 -10.52
N GLY A 512 -20.47 -3.06 -9.25
CA GLY A 512 -20.36 -4.26 -8.41
C GLY A 512 -21.40 -5.37 -8.59
N ILE A 513 -20.92 -6.61 -8.72
CA ILE A 513 -21.67 -7.81 -8.35
C ILE A 513 -20.85 -8.51 -7.26
N SER A 514 -21.41 -8.62 -6.05
CA SER A 514 -20.85 -9.51 -5.03
C SER A 514 -20.90 -10.93 -5.59
N ARG A 515 -19.79 -11.69 -5.52
CA ARG A 515 -19.81 -13.16 -5.68
C ARG A 515 -20.88 -13.71 -4.74
N ALA A 516 -22.08 -13.95 -5.27
CA ALA A 516 -22.93 -14.95 -4.69
C ALA A 516 -22.27 -16.27 -5.08
N VAL A 517 -21.96 -17.09 -4.10
CA VAL A 517 -21.67 -18.50 -4.40
C VAL A 517 -22.97 -19.02 -5.00
N GLU A 518 -23.02 -19.13 -6.32
CA GLU A 518 -24.15 -19.75 -6.99
C GLU A 518 -24.08 -21.22 -6.59
N ARG A 519 -25.00 -21.62 -5.70
CA ARG A 519 -25.17 -23.03 -5.32
C ARG A 519 -25.79 -23.73 -6.52
N VAL A 520 -24.96 -24.10 -7.48
CA VAL A 520 -25.38 -25.04 -8.51
C VAL A 520 -25.48 -26.38 -7.81
N THR A 521 -26.70 -26.80 -7.48
CA THR A 521 -27.01 -28.20 -7.17
C THR A 521 -26.78 -28.99 -8.44
N ALA A 522 -25.52 -29.30 -8.73
CA ALA A 522 -25.21 -30.17 -9.84
C ALA A 522 -25.64 -31.57 -9.38
N GLU A 523 -26.83 -31.99 -9.80
CA GLU A 523 -27.23 -33.39 -9.88
C GLU A 523 -26.28 -34.07 -10.87
N HIS A 524 -25.04 -34.37 -10.44
CA HIS A 524 -24.20 -35.30 -11.18
C HIS A 524 -24.90 -36.65 -11.04
N ALA A 525 -25.59 -37.06 -12.10
CA ALA A 525 -25.86 -38.45 -12.36
C ALA A 525 -24.51 -39.17 -12.27
N VAL A 526 -24.31 -39.93 -11.19
CA VAL A 526 -23.20 -40.86 -11.07
C VAL A 526 -23.43 -41.89 -12.16
N GLU A 527 -22.72 -41.76 -13.29
CA GLU A 527 -22.70 -42.82 -14.30
C GLU A 527 -22.20 -44.11 -13.67
N ASP A 528 -23.11 -45.08 -13.65
CA ASP A 528 -22.99 -46.52 -13.44
C ASP A 528 -21.56 -47.05 -13.22
N LEU A 529 -21.19 -47.22 -11.94
CA LEU A 529 -20.23 -48.25 -11.56
C LEU A 529 -20.99 -49.59 -11.39
N PRO A 530 -20.44 -50.70 -11.90
CA PRO A 530 -21.16 -51.97 -11.97
C PRO A 530 -21.49 -52.54 -10.58
N GLU A 531 -22.77 -52.90 -10.43
CA GLU A 531 -23.41 -53.45 -9.24
C GLU A 531 -22.62 -54.60 -8.59
N LYS A 532 -22.12 -54.37 -7.37
CA LYS A 532 -21.97 -55.45 -6.38
C LYS A 532 -23.07 -55.32 -5.34
N LYS A 533 -24.09 -56.17 -5.48
CA LYS A 533 -25.21 -56.33 -4.55
C LYS A 533 -24.71 -57.01 -3.27
N GLU A 534 -24.52 -56.23 -2.22
CA GLU A 534 -24.68 -56.71 -0.85
C GLU A 534 -25.59 -55.76 -0.08
N LYS A 535 -26.63 -56.34 0.50
CA LYS A 535 -27.69 -55.67 1.25
C LYS A 535 -27.20 -55.37 2.66
N ALA A 536 -27.18 -54.11 3.07
CA ALA A 536 -27.45 -53.69 4.45
C ALA A 536 -27.66 -52.17 4.50
N ASP A 537 -28.69 -51.77 5.25
CA ASP A 537 -29.13 -50.41 5.50
C ASP A 537 -28.01 -49.50 6.01
N ASP A 538 -27.74 -48.39 5.32
CA ASP A 538 -27.22 -47.17 5.95
C ASP A 538 -27.43 -45.97 5.04
N GLY A 539 -28.00 -44.90 5.61
CA GLY A 539 -28.43 -43.69 4.90
C GLY A 539 -27.31 -43.07 4.06
N VAL A 540 -27.50 -43.10 2.74
CA VAL A 540 -26.60 -42.51 1.74
C VAL A 540 -26.55 -41.00 1.95
N ARG A 541 -25.50 -40.51 2.62
CA ARG A 541 -25.15 -39.08 2.65
C ARG A 541 -24.59 -38.73 1.27
N THR A 542 -25.41 -38.13 0.42
CA THR A 542 -24.98 -37.45 -0.79
C THR A 542 -23.94 -36.38 -0.41
N ARG A 543 -22.69 -36.56 -0.85
CA ARG A 543 -21.66 -35.52 -0.72
C ARG A 543 -21.90 -34.47 -1.79
N GLU A 544 -22.60 -33.41 -1.43
CA GLU A 544 -22.73 -32.20 -2.24
C GLU A 544 -21.33 -31.60 -2.45
N THR A 545 -20.81 -31.66 -3.68
CA THR A 545 -19.55 -30.97 -4.03
C THR A 545 -19.89 -29.61 -4.62
N ASN A 546 -19.53 -28.56 -3.89
CA ASN A 546 -19.74 -27.18 -4.31
C ASN A 546 -18.70 -26.81 -5.37
N ILE A 547 -19.09 -26.79 -6.65
CA ILE A 547 -18.23 -26.35 -7.74
C ILE A 547 -18.50 -24.87 -8.02
N VAL A 548 -17.50 -24.01 -7.76
CA VAL A 548 -17.58 -22.57 -8.03
C VAL A 548 -17.15 -22.30 -9.46
N LYS A 549 -18.10 -21.97 -10.35
CA LYS A 549 -17.82 -21.59 -11.74
C LYS A 549 -17.52 -20.08 -11.84
N ALA A 550 -16.25 -19.76 -12.13
CA ALA A 550 -15.70 -18.45 -12.52
C ALA A 550 -15.31 -17.42 -11.42
N LYS A 551 -14.21 -16.68 -11.70
CA LYS A 551 -13.51 -15.75 -10.79
C LYS A 551 -13.42 -14.31 -11.34
N SER A 552 -14.20 -13.35 -10.81
CA SER A 552 -13.85 -11.90 -10.80
C SER A 552 -14.79 -11.04 -9.90
N VAL A 553 -14.26 -10.12 -9.05
CA VAL A 553 -15.01 -9.16 -8.16
C VAL A 553 -14.15 -7.89 -7.92
N HIS A 554 -14.43 -6.62 -8.30
CA HIS A 554 -15.60 -5.68 -8.51
C HIS A 554 -16.10 -4.87 -7.29
N VAL A 555 -16.24 -3.51 -7.37
CA VAL A 555 -17.07 -2.49 -6.60
C VAL A 555 -16.90 -1.02 -7.05
N ILE A 556 -18.00 -0.21 -6.99
CA ILE A 556 -18.30 0.94 -6.08
C ILE A 556 -19.79 1.34 -6.16
N GLY A 557 -20.40 1.70 -5.03
CA GLY A 557 -21.33 2.84 -5.01
C GLY A 557 -22.81 2.61 -5.25
N GLY A 558 -23.41 1.64 -4.56
CA GLY A 558 -24.86 1.59 -4.37
C GLY A 558 -25.20 0.37 -3.53
N ALA A 559 -25.99 0.51 -2.47
CA ALA A 559 -26.75 -0.64 -2.03
C ALA A 559 -27.57 -1.13 -3.23
N MET A 560 -27.84 -2.43 -3.33
CA MET A 560 -28.80 -2.97 -4.31
C MET A 560 -30.17 -2.26 -4.21
N ASP A 561 -30.42 -1.59 -3.07
CA ASP A 561 -31.63 -0.85 -2.74
C ASP A 561 -31.55 0.66 -3.05
N ASP A 562 -30.42 1.19 -3.57
CA ASP A 562 -30.24 2.64 -3.81
C ASP A 562 -30.94 3.13 -5.11
N GLY A 563 -31.71 2.25 -5.79
CA GLY A 563 -32.60 2.62 -6.90
C GLY A 563 -31.90 3.01 -8.21
N TRP A 564 -30.58 2.82 -8.33
CA TRP A 564 -29.78 3.26 -9.49
C TRP A 564 -29.69 2.24 -10.64
N MET A 565 -30.05 0.96 -10.43
CA MET A 565 -30.19 -0.03 -11.51
C MET A 565 -31.30 -1.08 -11.22
N PRO A 566 -32.15 -1.44 -12.20
CA PRO A 566 -33.08 -2.57 -12.08
C PRO A 566 -32.34 -3.91 -11.92
N PHE A 567 -32.87 -4.81 -11.09
CA PHE A 567 -32.32 -6.14 -10.80
C PHE A 567 -32.01 -6.98 -12.05
N GLU A 568 -32.74 -6.76 -13.14
CA GLU A 568 -32.59 -7.47 -14.42
C GLU A 568 -31.29 -7.12 -15.19
N MET A 569 -30.71 -5.93 -14.99
CA MET A 569 -29.41 -5.58 -15.60
C MET A 569 -28.23 -6.17 -14.84
N ALA A 570 -28.38 -6.45 -13.54
CA ALA A 570 -27.32 -7.01 -12.71
C ALA A 570 -27.08 -8.52 -12.95
N THR A 571 -28.02 -9.22 -13.58
CA THR A 571 -27.95 -10.68 -13.80
C THR A 571 -27.57 -11.08 -15.23
N LYS A 572 -27.65 -10.17 -16.21
CA LYS A 572 -27.36 -10.46 -17.64
C LYS A 572 -25.90 -10.24 -18.06
N SER A 573 -24.98 -9.86 -17.17
CA SER A 573 -23.61 -9.49 -17.51
C SER A 573 -22.66 -10.65 -17.86
N ASN A 574 -23.14 -11.90 -17.94
CA ASN A 574 -22.36 -13.06 -18.37
C ASN A 574 -22.41 -13.32 -19.88
N GLN A 575 -23.10 -12.49 -20.66
CA GLN A 575 -22.93 -12.50 -22.11
C GLN A 575 -21.62 -11.81 -22.47
N GLU A 576 -20.73 -12.55 -23.15
CA GLU A 576 -19.58 -11.97 -23.84
C GLU A 576 -20.05 -10.76 -24.67
N PRO A 577 -19.31 -9.64 -24.67
CA PRO A 577 -19.72 -8.49 -25.46
C PRO A 577 -19.86 -8.91 -26.92
N PRO A 578 -20.88 -8.44 -27.65
CA PRO A 578 -21.02 -8.74 -29.06
C PRO A 578 -19.71 -8.37 -29.76
N VAL A 579 -19.17 -9.32 -30.53
CA VAL A 579 -17.96 -9.13 -31.33
C VAL A 579 -18.15 -7.86 -32.15
N TRP A 580 -17.22 -6.91 -31.98
CA TRP A 580 -17.27 -5.62 -32.63
C TRP A 580 -17.20 -5.85 -34.14
N THR A 581 -18.33 -5.73 -34.81
CA THR A 581 -18.39 -5.71 -36.27
C THR A 581 -18.01 -4.30 -36.70
N PRO A 582 -16.97 -4.12 -37.53
CA PRO A 582 -16.66 -2.80 -38.06
C PRO A 582 -17.91 -2.28 -38.80
N ARG A 583 -18.21 -0.99 -38.62
CA ARG A 583 -19.27 -0.32 -39.38
C ARG A 583 -19.03 -0.58 -40.88
N PRO A 584 -20.06 -0.96 -41.65
CA PRO A 584 -19.96 -0.96 -43.11
C PRO A 584 -19.55 0.44 -43.55
N GLY A 585 -18.55 0.50 -44.42
CA GLY A 585 -17.86 1.73 -44.82
C GLY A 585 -18.83 2.81 -45.30
N GLU A 586 -18.63 4.02 -44.76
CA GLU A 586 -19.04 5.25 -45.44
C GLU A 586 -18.15 5.36 -46.68
N GLU A 587 -18.80 5.26 -47.83
CA GLU A 587 -18.22 5.44 -49.15
C GLU A 587 -17.71 6.88 -49.27
N ASP A 588 -16.52 7.01 -49.87
CA ASP A 588 -15.79 8.24 -50.07
C ASP A 588 -16.62 9.24 -50.90
N GLU A 589 -16.95 10.40 -50.32
CA GLU A 589 -17.33 11.59 -51.08
C GLU A 589 -16.06 12.42 -51.32
N ASP A 590 -15.64 12.43 -52.58
CA ASP A 590 -14.59 13.26 -53.14
C ASP A 590 -14.91 14.75 -52.92
N GLU A 591 -14.13 15.45 -52.07
CA GLU A 591 -14.10 16.91 -52.06
C GLU A 591 -12.79 17.44 -52.66
N GLU A 592 -12.97 18.14 -53.77
CA GLU A 592 -11.99 18.82 -54.59
C GLU A 592 -11.14 19.81 -53.78
N SER A 593 -9.81 19.64 -53.84
CA SER A 593 -8.85 20.58 -53.26
C SER A 593 -8.67 21.81 -54.16
N GLU A 594 -9.10 22.99 -53.70
CA GLU A 594 -8.63 24.27 -54.24
C GLU A 594 -7.19 24.58 -53.77
N PRO A 595 -6.29 25.05 -54.67
CA PRO A 595 -4.92 25.41 -54.30
C PRO A 595 -4.84 26.80 -53.67
N TYR A 596 -4.54 26.86 -52.37
CA TYR A 596 -4.30 28.10 -51.64
C TYR A 596 -2.94 28.72 -52.03
N ARG A 597 -2.99 29.95 -52.54
CA ARG A 597 -1.87 30.76 -53.03
C ARG A 597 -1.29 31.60 -51.88
N GLY A 598 -0.13 31.22 -51.37
CA GLY A 598 0.57 32.00 -50.33
C GLY A 598 1.32 33.21 -50.90
N PRO A 599 1.35 34.37 -50.20
CA PRO A 599 2.24 35.47 -50.56
C PRO A 599 3.59 35.40 -49.83
N GLU A 600 4.62 35.29 -50.67
CA GLU A 600 5.96 35.89 -50.65
C GLU A 600 6.47 36.61 -49.37
N THR A 601 7.56 36.03 -48.86
CA THR A 601 8.84 36.64 -48.44
C THR A 601 8.87 38.15 -48.14
N ARG A 602 9.24 38.49 -46.89
CA ARG A 602 9.82 39.81 -46.57
C ARG A 602 11.02 39.68 -45.63
N SER A 603 12.20 39.82 -46.24
CA SER A 603 13.43 40.47 -45.79
C SER A 603 13.89 40.30 -44.33
N GLU A 604 14.99 39.57 -44.23
CA GLU A 604 16.14 39.75 -43.33
C GLU A 604 16.26 41.14 -42.68
N LYS A 605 16.40 41.14 -41.34
CA LYS A 605 17.19 42.14 -40.62
C LYS A 605 18.05 41.44 -39.58
N GLU A 606 19.34 41.54 -39.84
CA GLU A 606 20.44 41.32 -38.91
C GLU A 606 20.25 42.17 -37.66
N THR A 607 20.43 41.57 -36.48
CA THR A 607 20.84 42.30 -35.28
C THR A 607 21.93 41.50 -34.57
N GLU A 608 23.15 41.94 -34.86
CA GLU A 608 24.27 42.17 -33.95
C GLU A 608 24.36 41.32 -32.67
N LYS A 609 25.40 40.47 -32.68
CA LYS A 609 26.11 39.99 -31.50
C LYS A 609 26.52 41.17 -30.61
N LYS A 610 26.08 41.16 -29.35
CA LYS A 610 26.78 41.83 -28.26
C LYS A 610 27.36 40.77 -27.34
N GLU A 611 28.68 40.63 -27.44
CA GLU A 611 29.54 40.06 -26.41
C GLU A 611 29.30 40.86 -25.12
N PHE A 612 28.93 40.16 -24.05
CA PHE A 612 28.87 40.75 -22.71
C PHE A 612 30.03 40.17 -21.92
N GLU A 613 30.98 41.06 -21.65
CA GLU A 613 32.20 40.84 -20.87
C GLU A 613 31.88 40.31 -19.47
N ASP A 614 32.70 39.34 -19.06
CA ASP A 614 32.87 38.91 -17.69
C ASP A 614 33.21 40.11 -16.80
N LYS A 615 32.33 40.39 -15.82
CA LYS A 615 32.66 41.22 -14.67
C LYS A 615 32.55 40.41 -13.40
N GLU A 616 33.72 40.15 -12.84
CA GLU A 616 33.97 39.86 -11.43
C GLU A 616 33.06 40.70 -10.53
N LEU A 617 32.31 40.04 -9.65
CA LEU A 617 31.72 40.67 -8.48
C LEU A 617 31.96 39.79 -7.25
N ASP A 618 32.98 40.25 -6.51
CA ASP A 618 33.15 40.29 -5.07
C ASP A 618 32.18 39.51 -4.16
N SER A 619 32.80 38.64 -3.38
CA SER A 619 32.59 38.38 -1.95
C SER A 619 31.34 38.99 -1.29
N PHE A 620 30.28 38.19 -1.19
CA PHE A 620 29.27 38.36 -0.14
C PHE A 620 29.75 37.66 1.15
N VAL A 621 30.37 38.44 2.03
CA VAL A 621 30.56 38.08 3.45
C VAL A 621 29.19 38.10 4.12
N VAL A 622 28.63 36.93 4.39
CA VAL A 622 27.42 36.80 5.23
C VAL A 622 27.84 36.95 6.68
N GLU A 623 27.66 38.15 7.24
CA GLU A 623 27.71 38.39 8.68
C GLU A 623 26.72 37.48 9.41
N ALA A 624 27.25 36.61 10.25
CA ALA A 624 26.48 35.76 11.14
C ALA A 624 25.81 36.62 12.22
N LYS A 625 24.48 36.81 12.11
CA LYS A 625 23.67 37.36 13.21
C LYS A 625 23.71 36.39 14.41
N PRO A 626 23.88 36.88 15.65
CA PRO A 626 23.92 36.02 16.83
C PRO A 626 22.56 35.34 17.06
N ALA A 627 22.59 34.02 17.19
CA ALA A 627 21.41 33.20 17.46
C ALA A 627 20.82 33.55 18.84
N GLY A 628 19.58 34.04 18.83
CA GLY A 628 18.79 34.27 20.04
C GLY A 628 18.52 32.99 20.84
N VAL A 629 18.34 33.17 22.14
CA VAL A 629 18.28 32.17 23.23
C VAL A 629 17.19 31.08 23.09
N PHE A 630 16.35 31.11 22.05
CA PHE A 630 15.30 30.10 21.80
C PHE A 630 15.67 29.01 20.77
N GLY A 631 16.91 28.98 20.25
CA GLY A 631 17.37 28.05 19.21
C GLY A 631 17.92 26.67 19.65
N ARG A 632 17.83 26.28 20.92
CA ARG A 632 18.58 25.11 21.47
C ARG A 632 17.89 23.73 21.44
N LEU A 633 16.98 23.44 20.49
CA LEU A 633 16.29 22.12 20.47
C LEU A 633 16.12 21.45 19.09
N ARG A 634 16.94 21.80 18.08
CA ARG A 634 16.91 21.12 16.76
C ARG A 634 18.29 20.70 16.21
N SER A 635 19.16 20.12 17.04
CA SER A 635 20.44 19.55 16.59
C SER A 635 20.63 18.07 16.98
N PHE A 636 19.62 17.21 16.77
CA PHE A 636 19.73 15.77 17.10
C PHE A 636 19.33 14.81 15.96
N PHE A 637 19.16 15.28 14.73
CA PHE A 637 19.00 14.41 13.56
C PHE A 637 19.84 14.93 12.38
N SER A 638 21.13 14.64 12.46
CA SER A 638 22.10 14.74 11.36
C SER A 638 23.29 13.87 11.75
N HIS A 639 23.17 12.56 11.55
CA HIS A 639 24.24 11.60 11.25
C HIS A 639 23.61 10.31 10.75
#